data_AF-A0A7W1Q6P9-F1
#
_entry.id   AF-A0A7W1Q6P9-F1
#
_cell.length_a   1.000
_cell.length_b   1.000
_cell.length_c   1.000
_cell.angle_alpha   90.00
_cell.angle_beta   90.00
_cell.angle_gamma   90.00
#
_symmetry.space_group_name_H-M   'P 1'
#
loop_
_entity.id
_entity.type
_entity.pdbx_description
1 polymer ?
#
loop_
_entity_poly.entity_id
_entity_poly.type
_entity_poly.pdbx_seq_one_letter_code
_entity_poly.pdbx_strand_id
1 'polypeptide(L)'
;MIQASGRPDVLEAEARSDPHDWIPLVVASVLGIAFFAAAFGVRHFRVPWGDDTFFYVDAIRKAGASGLSDAHLGARPAFPLVAASLQAAMAASPWSSALTTSLAMGSGLALAGGALAARWRLRGWALGAFVALTSVCVVVTRLLAGKSENLMTLWLLAAAVTICAWTTGRRRVAVAAVMLTGAGLAEWPFLAAFIAVTVATLAWGWLVRRMGSRARDPAISREVMAIALAGLIAAAAAAVVVFAINGTAVSDAIQRLPPAFRYGPRLLSELDLIWPVPTAIALLLGCLAARNLGGNETKSSRRLLAVWLTLTVLVLVAGLAGLQLPTYRAITFALPVALALGAAPFFPARRSLRFQRLSRPVWRAALMTLIAGLVIVPSTLTWYRSLGPQTDPGELGQIATVGRYAEGVPGHGPTVLAVNVPDVVRIAFYERVVRAVLGDGADRVVVFAGRSGDALAGKPTLRGNADDDRLSLDLFEAVRPALRAGAPVVTTRDLDSPGFLRATRAGSPTFGPDVVILRGPHEPPRATDVLGAFAPLPPWWTLLLHAVAALVLLAASGVGWSGLALPDAPRAVRLALAPGFGAVSLMSLALVAVHAGLVPANRIGALPVGTIVVAMAIASSAGVAARKRWIRLRPGGS
;
A
#
# COMPACT_ATOMS: atom_id res chain seq x y z
N MET A 1 -25.47 -37.61 38.48
CA MET A 1 -24.11 -37.22 38.90
C MET A 1 -23.28 -36.92 37.65
N ILE A 2 -23.23 -35.66 37.22
CA ILE A 2 -22.44 -35.20 36.06
C ILE A 2 -21.20 -34.53 36.64
N GLN A 3 -20.05 -35.19 36.56
CA GLN A 3 -18.76 -34.59 36.92
C GLN A 3 -18.48 -33.43 35.96
N ALA A 4 -18.73 -32.21 36.44
CA ALA A 4 -18.17 -31.01 35.84
C ALA A 4 -16.65 -31.02 36.07
N SER A 5 -15.92 -31.67 35.17
CA SER A 5 -14.47 -31.50 35.05
C SER A 5 -14.17 -30.09 34.48
N GLY A 6 -14.49 -29.06 35.26
CA GLY A 6 -14.04 -27.70 34.99
C GLY A 6 -12.52 -27.72 35.11
N ARG A 7 -11.81 -27.57 33.99
CA ARG A 7 -10.36 -27.32 33.97
C ARG A 7 -10.13 -25.88 34.47
N PRO A 8 -9.71 -25.66 35.73
CA PRO A 8 -9.46 -24.32 36.25
C PRO A 8 -8.14 -23.75 35.69
N ASP A 9 -7.22 -24.61 35.26
CA ASP A 9 -5.84 -24.27 34.93
C ASP A 9 -5.65 -23.41 33.66
N VAL A 10 -6.64 -23.38 32.76
CA VAL A 10 -6.51 -22.62 31.49
C VAL A 10 -6.77 -21.12 31.71
N LEU A 11 -7.64 -20.77 32.65
CA LEU A 11 -7.99 -19.37 32.92
C LEU A 11 -6.94 -18.67 33.79
N GLU A 12 -6.25 -19.39 34.68
CA GLU A 12 -5.18 -18.81 35.51
C GLU A 12 -3.86 -18.60 34.75
N ALA A 13 -3.54 -19.46 33.78
CA ALA A 13 -2.34 -19.30 32.94
C ALA A 13 -2.46 -18.14 31.91
N GLU A 14 -3.69 -17.71 31.57
CA GLU A 14 -3.93 -16.54 30.71
C GLU A 14 -3.81 -15.20 31.46
N ALA A 15 -3.87 -15.21 32.79
CA ALA A 15 -3.86 -13.99 33.60
C ALA A 15 -2.47 -13.35 33.79
N ARG A 16 -1.37 -14.07 33.47
CA ARG A 16 0.00 -13.53 33.51
C ARG A 16 0.54 -13.25 32.12
N SER A 17 -0.11 -12.37 31.36
CA SER A 17 0.55 -11.76 30.19
C SER A 17 1.71 -10.90 30.68
N ASP A 18 2.91 -11.15 30.17
CA ASP A 18 4.09 -10.35 30.49
C ASP A 18 3.80 -8.88 30.14
N PRO A 19 3.99 -7.91 31.07
CA PRO A 19 3.80 -6.49 30.76
C PRO A 19 4.62 -6.01 29.56
N HIS A 20 5.64 -6.75 29.14
CA HIS A 20 6.58 -6.43 28.06
C HIS A 20 6.36 -7.19 26.74
N ASP A 21 5.27 -7.95 26.60
CA ASP A 21 4.95 -8.72 25.37
C ASP A 21 4.83 -7.87 24.08
N TRP A 22 4.77 -6.55 24.20
CA TRP A 22 4.71 -5.61 23.07
C TRP A 22 6.09 -5.22 22.52
N ILE A 23 7.18 -5.37 23.29
CA ILE A 23 8.53 -4.98 22.87
C ILE A 23 8.95 -5.69 21.57
N PRO A 24 8.79 -7.03 21.43
CA PRO A 24 9.17 -7.71 20.20
C PRO A 24 8.42 -7.22 18.96
N LEU A 25 7.18 -6.76 19.12
CA LEU A 25 6.37 -6.22 18.02
C LEU A 25 6.92 -4.87 17.53
N VAL A 26 7.29 -3.99 18.46
CA VAL A 26 7.89 -2.69 18.14
C VAL A 26 9.24 -2.88 17.46
N VAL A 27 10.11 -3.70 18.05
CA VAL A 27 11.43 -4.00 17.46
C VAL A 27 11.28 -4.58 16.05
N ALA A 28 10.40 -5.57 15.86
CA ALA A 28 10.16 -6.17 14.55
C ALA A 28 9.62 -5.18 13.51
N SER A 29 8.73 -4.26 13.92
CA SER A 29 8.17 -3.23 13.04
C SER A 29 9.23 -2.22 12.60
N VAL A 30 10.10 -1.79 13.53
CA VAL A 30 11.22 -0.89 13.23
C VAL A 30 12.23 -1.59 12.32
N LEU A 31 12.55 -2.86 12.57
CA LEU A 31 13.45 -3.65 11.71
C LEU A 31 12.90 -3.79 10.29
N GLY A 32 11.59 -4.01 10.12
CA GLY A 32 10.94 -4.02 8.81
C GLY A 32 11.10 -2.70 8.06
N ILE A 33 10.85 -1.56 8.74
CA ILE A 33 11.04 -0.23 8.14
C ILE A 33 12.52 0.00 7.81
N ALA A 34 13.42 -0.33 8.72
CA ALA A 34 14.86 -0.18 8.54
C ALA A 34 15.38 -0.99 7.35
N PHE A 35 14.87 -2.22 7.16
CA PHE A 35 15.21 -3.05 6.01
C PHE A 35 14.95 -2.36 4.67
N PHE A 36 13.82 -1.66 4.52
CA PHE A 36 13.52 -0.97 3.26
C PHE A 36 14.21 0.39 3.17
N ALA A 37 14.25 1.15 4.26
CA ALA A 37 14.90 2.46 4.31
C ALA A 37 16.41 2.34 4.02
N ALA A 38 17.10 1.33 4.57
CA ALA A 38 18.53 1.12 4.39
C ALA A 38 18.94 0.99 2.92
N ALA A 39 18.06 0.53 2.02
CA ALA A 39 18.35 0.48 0.59
C ALA A 39 18.66 1.86 -0.01
N PHE A 40 18.04 2.93 0.48
CA PHE A 40 18.34 4.30 0.07
C PHE A 40 19.74 4.74 0.52
N GLY A 41 20.24 4.18 1.62
CA GLY A 41 21.59 4.41 2.12
C GLY A 41 22.62 3.62 1.32
N VAL A 42 22.42 2.31 1.21
CA VAL A 42 23.33 1.37 0.53
C VAL A 42 23.46 1.66 -0.96
N ARG A 43 22.38 2.11 -1.61
CA ARG A 43 22.35 2.38 -3.06
C ARG A 43 22.42 3.88 -3.38
N HIS A 44 22.51 4.74 -2.37
CA HIS A 44 22.51 6.20 -2.49
C HIS A 44 21.34 6.76 -3.32
N PHE A 45 20.17 6.14 -3.24
CA PHE A 45 19.00 6.59 -3.98
C PHE A 45 18.48 7.93 -3.43
N ARG A 46 18.22 8.87 -4.35
CA ARG A 46 17.69 10.23 -4.04
C ARG A 46 16.29 10.48 -4.61
N VAL A 47 15.69 9.45 -5.21
CA VAL A 47 14.40 9.51 -5.87
C VAL A 47 13.52 8.38 -5.35
N PRO A 48 12.19 8.57 -5.33
CA PRO A 48 11.28 7.56 -4.82
C PRO A 48 11.30 6.29 -5.67
N TRP A 49 10.91 5.21 -5.02
CA TRP A 49 10.91 3.88 -5.58
C TRP A 49 9.55 3.51 -6.17
N GLY A 50 9.51 2.97 -7.38
CA GLY A 50 8.34 2.23 -7.89
C GLY A 50 7.45 3.00 -8.87
N ASP A 51 6.62 2.23 -9.58
CA ASP A 51 5.91 2.67 -10.79
C ASP A 51 4.91 3.80 -10.53
N ASP A 52 4.11 3.71 -9.46
CA ASP A 52 3.07 4.71 -9.15
C ASP A 52 3.48 5.73 -8.07
N THR A 53 4.74 5.73 -7.62
CA THR A 53 5.11 6.63 -6.51
C THR A 53 5.07 8.10 -6.89
N PHE A 54 5.37 8.44 -8.15
CA PHE A 54 5.21 9.81 -8.66
C PHE A 54 3.73 10.23 -8.72
N PHE A 55 2.83 9.30 -9.05
CA PHE A 55 1.40 9.55 -8.92
C PHE A 55 1.02 9.87 -7.48
N TYR A 56 1.54 9.12 -6.50
CA TYR A 56 1.28 9.40 -5.09
C TYR A 56 1.88 10.72 -4.60
N VAL A 57 3.04 11.14 -5.10
CA VAL A 57 3.61 12.46 -4.80
C VAL A 57 2.68 13.58 -5.25
N ASP A 58 2.15 13.50 -6.49
CA ASP A 58 1.16 14.46 -7.01
C ASP A 58 -0.14 14.39 -6.20
N ALA A 59 -0.66 13.20 -5.95
CA ALA A 59 -1.89 12.97 -5.20
C ALA A 59 -1.84 13.54 -3.78
N ILE A 60 -0.73 13.36 -3.07
CA ILE A 60 -0.52 13.91 -1.74
C ILE A 60 -0.49 15.44 -1.77
N ARG A 61 0.21 16.03 -2.75
CA ARG A 61 0.28 17.48 -2.93
C ARG A 61 -1.11 18.06 -3.17
N LYS A 62 -1.85 17.51 -4.13
CA LYS A 62 -3.22 17.91 -4.46
C LYS A 62 -4.17 17.72 -3.29
N ALA A 63 -4.15 16.56 -2.63
CA ALA A 63 -4.96 16.31 -1.44
C ALA A 63 -4.69 17.34 -0.34
N GLY A 64 -3.42 17.71 -0.15
CA GLY A 64 -3.02 18.74 0.81
C GLY A 64 -3.47 20.16 0.44
N ALA A 65 -3.36 20.54 -0.84
CA ALA A 65 -3.61 21.90 -1.32
C ALA A 65 -5.08 22.18 -1.67
N SER A 66 -5.74 21.25 -2.35
CA SER A 66 -7.07 21.41 -2.95
C SER A 66 -8.07 20.32 -2.54
N GLY A 67 -7.73 19.46 -1.58
CA GLY A 67 -8.61 18.41 -1.08
C GLY A 67 -8.93 17.34 -2.14
N LEU A 68 -10.21 17.02 -2.31
CA LEU A 68 -10.69 15.98 -3.24
C LEU A 68 -11.29 16.56 -4.53
N SER A 69 -10.79 17.71 -4.98
CA SER A 69 -11.26 18.38 -6.20
C SER A 69 -10.90 17.63 -7.49
N ASP A 70 -9.86 16.80 -7.47
CA ASP A 70 -9.52 15.89 -8.56
C ASP A 70 -10.40 14.63 -8.46
N ALA A 71 -11.14 14.32 -9.53
CA ALA A 71 -12.09 13.19 -9.56
C ALA A 71 -11.42 11.84 -9.24
N HIS A 72 -10.16 11.66 -9.62
CA HIS A 72 -9.42 10.45 -9.31
C HIS A 72 -9.09 10.35 -7.81
N LEU A 73 -8.78 11.47 -7.15
CA LEU A 73 -8.62 11.51 -5.69
C LEU A 73 -9.96 11.27 -4.98
N GLY A 74 -11.06 11.80 -5.52
CA GLY A 74 -12.42 11.51 -5.06
C GLY A 74 -12.78 10.02 -5.14
N ALA A 75 -12.26 9.30 -6.14
CA ALA A 75 -12.48 7.86 -6.28
C ALA A 75 -11.78 7.03 -5.20
N ARG A 76 -10.60 7.48 -4.73
CA ARG A 76 -9.68 6.71 -3.88
C ARG A 76 -9.02 7.60 -2.81
N PRO A 77 -9.82 8.22 -1.93
CA PRO A 77 -9.32 9.30 -1.08
C PRO A 77 -8.41 8.81 0.05
N ALA A 78 -8.44 7.52 0.41
CA ALA A 78 -7.88 7.05 1.67
C ALA A 78 -6.37 7.30 1.81
N PHE A 79 -5.57 6.79 0.86
CA PHE A 79 -4.12 6.91 0.94
C PHE A 79 -3.65 8.37 0.82
N PRO A 80 -4.10 9.15 -0.20
CA PRO A 80 -3.70 10.55 -0.32
C PRO A 80 -4.03 11.40 0.93
N LEU A 81 -5.22 11.22 1.52
CA LEU A 81 -5.61 11.97 2.72
C LEU A 81 -4.79 11.60 3.95
N VAL A 82 -4.52 10.31 4.18
CA VAL A 82 -3.68 9.86 5.29
C VAL A 82 -2.25 10.37 5.12
N ALA A 83 -1.68 10.20 3.92
CA ALA A 83 -0.32 10.60 3.64
C ALA A 83 -0.13 12.13 3.65
N ALA A 84 -1.11 12.92 3.18
CA ALA A 84 -1.08 14.39 3.29
C ALA A 84 -1.21 14.86 4.74
N SER A 85 -2.05 14.21 5.55
CA SER A 85 -2.18 14.51 6.98
C SER A 85 -0.89 14.21 7.76
N LEU A 86 -0.26 13.06 7.48
CA LEU A 86 1.02 12.70 8.07
C LEU A 86 2.15 13.61 7.58
N GLN A 87 2.13 13.99 6.30
CA GLN A 87 3.05 14.96 5.73
C GLN A 87 3.00 16.28 6.51
N ALA A 88 1.80 16.83 6.71
CA ALA A 88 1.60 18.07 7.45
C ALA A 88 2.08 17.94 8.91
N ALA A 89 1.75 16.83 9.58
CA ALA A 89 2.14 16.57 10.96
C ALA A 89 3.67 16.44 11.17
N MET A 90 4.38 15.88 10.18
CA MET A 90 5.83 15.67 10.25
C MET A 90 6.64 16.78 9.57
N ALA A 91 5.98 17.78 8.97
CA ALA A 91 6.61 18.76 8.08
C ALA A 91 7.48 18.13 6.98
N ALA A 92 7.05 16.96 6.46
CA ALA A 92 7.77 16.22 5.44
C ALA A 92 7.45 16.75 4.03
N SER A 93 8.31 16.47 3.05
CA SER A 93 7.97 16.70 1.64
C SER A 93 6.96 15.64 1.15
N PRO A 94 6.14 15.91 0.12
CA PRO A 94 5.26 14.90 -0.48
C PRO A 94 6.04 13.68 -0.95
N TRP A 95 7.25 13.91 -1.47
CA TRP A 95 8.24 12.89 -1.86
C TRP A 95 8.59 11.94 -0.71
N SER A 96 8.93 12.49 0.46
CA SER A 96 9.24 11.69 1.64
C SER A 96 7.99 10.99 2.15
N SER A 97 6.85 11.68 2.22
CA SER A 97 5.59 11.13 2.76
C SER A 97 5.05 9.95 1.95
N ALA A 98 5.10 10.01 0.61
CA ALA A 98 4.67 8.92 -0.27
C ALA A 98 5.40 7.60 0.07
N LEU A 99 6.72 7.71 0.31
CA LEU A 99 7.55 6.57 0.68
C LEU A 99 7.35 6.15 2.15
N THR A 100 7.48 7.07 3.10
CA THR A 100 7.53 6.75 4.53
C THR A 100 6.18 6.28 5.07
N THR A 101 5.08 6.81 4.54
CA THR A 101 3.73 6.31 4.83
C THR A 101 3.57 4.88 4.35
N SER A 102 4.04 4.56 3.13
CA SER A 102 4.01 3.20 2.60
C SER A 102 4.83 2.22 3.46
N LEU A 103 6.03 2.61 3.89
CA LEU A 103 6.87 1.82 4.81
C LEU A 103 6.14 1.55 6.14
N ALA A 104 5.52 2.57 6.73
CA ALA A 104 4.73 2.43 7.95
C ALA A 104 3.55 1.46 7.77
N MET A 105 2.86 1.52 6.62
CA MET A 105 1.77 0.61 6.28
C MET A 105 2.21 -0.84 6.11
N GLY A 106 3.41 -1.09 5.55
CA GLY A 106 3.99 -2.42 5.47
C GLY A 106 4.16 -3.06 6.85
N SER A 107 4.68 -2.29 7.81
CA SER A 107 4.74 -2.72 9.22
C SER A 107 3.35 -2.81 9.87
N GLY A 108 2.42 -1.92 9.55
CA GLY A 108 1.03 -1.98 9.99
C GLY A 108 0.32 -3.27 9.56
N LEU A 109 0.50 -3.67 8.30
CA LEU A 109 0.01 -4.95 7.76
C LEU A 109 0.58 -6.13 8.53
N ALA A 110 1.90 -6.12 8.77
CA ALA A 110 2.57 -7.17 9.51
C ALA A 110 2.09 -7.25 10.97
N LEU A 111 1.88 -6.11 11.64
CA LEU A 111 1.30 -6.05 12.98
C LEU A 111 -0.13 -6.59 13.03
N ALA A 112 -0.99 -6.22 12.07
CA ALA A 112 -2.35 -6.76 11.97
C ALA A 112 -2.34 -8.29 11.75
N GLY A 113 -1.40 -8.78 10.93
CA GLY A 113 -1.14 -10.21 10.76
C GLY A 113 -0.61 -10.88 12.03
N GLY A 114 0.30 -10.23 12.76
CA GLY A 114 0.83 -10.71 14.04
C GLY A 114 -0.26 -10.83 15.10
N ALA A 115 -1.18 -9.86 15.15
CA ALA A 115 -2.35 -9.91 16.00
C ALA A 115 -3.28 -11.11 15.68
N LEU A 116 -3.38 -11.52 14.40
CA LEU A 116 -4.04 -12.78 14.03
C LEU A 116 -3.22 -13.99 14.47
N ALA A 117 -1.90 -13.96 14.26
CA ALA A 117 -0.99 -15.04 14.60
C ALA A 117 -0.88 -15.28 16.12
N ALA A 118 -1.20 -14.27 16.95
CA ALA A 118 -1.37 -14.44 18.39
C ALA A 118 -2.49 -15.46 18.74
N ARG A 119 -3.55 -15.55 17.92
CA ARG A 119 -4.56 -16.63 18.05
C ARG A 119 -4.04 -18.00 17.61
N TRP A 120 -2.91 -18.06 16.91
CA TRP A 120 -2.17 -19.29 16.65
C TRP A 120 -1.19 -19.63 17.77
N ARG A 121 -1.32 -18.99 18.94
CA ARG A 121 -0.50 -19.21 20.14
C ARG A 121 0.96 -18.77 19.99
N LEU A 122 1.29 -17.94 18.98
CA LEU A 122 2.57 -17.26 18.93
C LEU A 122 2.59 -16.12 19.98
N ARG A 123 3.69 -16.02 20.73
CA ARG A 123 3.90 -15.02 21.80
C ARG A 123 5.36 -14.54 21.81
N GLY A 124 5.63 -13.43 22.50
CA GLY A 124 6.97 -12.87 22.67
C GLY A 124 7.75 -12.72 21.35
N TRP A 125 9.01 -13.15 21.35
CA TRP A 125 9.90 -13.06 20.19
C TRP A 125 9.47 -13.91 18.98
N ALA A 126 8.72 -14.99 19.17
CA ALA A 126 8.17 -15.74 18.04
C ALA A 126 7.12 -14.92 17.28
N LEU A 127 6.31 -14.15 18.02
CA LEU A 127 5.36 -13.21 17.42
C LEU A 127 6.09 -12.03 16.75
N GLY A 128 7.14 -11.50 17.39
CA GLY A 128 8.02 -10.49 16.79
C GLY A 128 8.65 -10.97 15.47
N ALA A 129 9.20 -12.20 15.45
CA ALA A 129 9.76 -12.80 14.24
C ALA A 129 8.70 -12.97 13.12
N PHE A 130 7.48 -13.39 13.45
CA PHE A 130 6.38 -13.44 12.49
C PHE A 130 6.11 -12.05 11.86
N VAL A 131 6.06 -10.99 12.68
CA VAL A 131 5.85 -9.61 12.22
C VAL A 131 7.01 -9.18 11.33
N ALA A 132 8.25 -9.39 11.75
CA ALA A 132 9.43 -9.01 10.97
C ALA A 132 9.45 -9.72 9.60
N LEU A 133 9.16 -11.02 9.56
CA LEU A 133 9.15 -11.79 8.32
C LEU A 133 8.00 -11.40 7.40
N THR A 134 6.82 -11.09 7.96
CA THR A 134 5.69 -10.61 7.18
C THR A 134 5.98 -9.24 6.58
N SER A 135 6.60 -8.32 7.35
CA SER A 135 6.91 -6.98 6.87
C SER A 135 7.96 -6.99 5.76
N VAL A 136 8.95 -7.90 5.82
CA VAL A 136 10.00 -8.03 4.79
C VAL A 136 9.73 -9.11 3.75
N CYS A 137 8.51 -9.65 3.64
CA CYS A 137 8.25 -10.68 2.62
C CYS A 137 8.09 -10.08 1.22
N VAL A 138 8.33 -10.90 0.18
CA VAL A 138 8.34 -10.43 -1.22
C VAL A 138 7.03 -9.78 -1.69
N VAL A 139 5.88 -10.19 -1.13
CA VAL A 139 4.57 -9.58 -1.42
C VAL A 139 4.52 -8.15 -0.92
N VAL A 140 4.96 -7.90 0.32
CA VAL A 140 5.01 -6.54 0.89
C VAL A 140 6.02 -5.69 0.15
N THR A 141 7.19 -6.24 -0.17
CA THR A 141 8.21 -5.58 -1.01
C THR A 141 7.65 -5.12 -2.35
N ARG A 142 6.88 -5.98 -3.03
CA ARG A 142 6.25 -5.62 -4.30
C ARG A 142 5.20 -4.51 -4.15
N LEU A 143 4.44 -4.54 -3.06
CA LEU A 143 3.42 -3.54 -2.76
C LEU A 143 4.03 -2.18 -2.41
N LEU A 144 5.14 -2.17 -1.67
CA LEU A 144 5.91 -0.97 -1.35
C LEU A 144 6.51 -0.30 -2.59
N ALA A 145 6.81 -1.07 -3.63
CA ALA A 145 7.29 -0.56 -4.91
C ALA A 145 6.17 0.04 -5.79
N GLY A 146 5.45 1.02 -5.23
CA GLY A 146 4.48 1.84 -5.94
C GLY A 146 3.07 1.25 -6.04
N LYS A 147 2.59 0.49 -5.04
CA LYS A 147 1.19 0.03 -4.98
C LYS A 147 0.58 0.31 -3.60
N SER A 148 0.72 1.55 -3.15
CA SER A 148 0.37 1.98 -1.79
C SER A 148 -1.12 1.86 -1.47
N GLU A 149 -2.03 2.17 -2.40
CA GLU A 149 -3.48 1.94 -2.22
C GLU A 149 -3.81 0.45 -1.97
N ASN A 150 -3.20 -0.44 -2.74
CA ASN A 150 -3.34 -1.89 -2.56
C ASN A 150 -2.79 -2.33 -1.20
N LEU A 151 -1.64 -1.77 -0.77
CA LEU A 151 -1.05 -2.05 0.53
C LEU A 151 -1.96 -1.61 1.68
N MET A 152 -2.53 -0.40 1.60
CA MET A 152 -3.48 0.12 2.59
C MET A 152 -4.71 -0.78 2.68
N THR A 153 -5.22 -1.18 1.53
CA THR A 153 -6.38 -2.07 1.44
C THR A 153 -6.08 -3.40 2.10
N LEU A 154 -4.97 -4.07 1.74
CA LEU A 154 -4.60 -5.35 2.37
C LEU A 154 -4.35 -5.23 3.86
N TRP A 155 -3.75 -4.13 4.31
CA TRP A 155 -3.56 -3.85 5.73
C TRP A 155 -4.89 -3.76 6.48
N LEU A 156 -5.85 -3.00 5.96
CA LEU A 156 -7.16 -2.83 6.59
C LEU A 156 -8.02 -4.11 6.49
N LEU A 157 -7.89 -4.89 5.41
CA LEU A 157 -8.49 -6.23 5.31
C LEU A 157 -7.90 -7.18 6.35
N ALA A 158 -6.58 -7.18 6.55
CA ALA A 158 -5.93 -7.97 7.59
C ALA A 158 -6.45 -7.57 8.98
N ALA A 159 -6.54 -6.26 9.26
CA ALA A 159 -7.10 -5.76 10.51
C ALA A 159 -8.56 -6.21 10.71
N ALA A 160 -9.41 -6.14 9.68
CA ALA A 160 -10.81 -6.59 9.75
C ALA A 160 -10.93 -8.10 10.04
N VAL A 161 -10.14 -8.94 9.37
CA VAL A 161 -10.08 -10.39 9.62
C VAL A 161 -9.63 -10.67 11.06
N THR A 162 -8.61 -9.97 11.53
CA THR A 162 -8.11 -10.10 12.91
C THR A 162 -9.14 -9.67 13.94
N ILE A 163 -9.83 -8.53 13.73
CA ILE A 163 -10.89 -8.05 14.62
C ILE A 163 -12.00 -9.10 14.72
N CYS A 164 -12.38 -9.73 13.60
CA CYS A 164 -13.40 -10.77 13.62
C CYS A 164 -12.98 -12.02 14.39
N ALA A 165 -11.68 -12.35 14.40
CA ALA A 165 -11.13 -13.43 15.20
C ALA A 165 -11.04 -13.11 16.71
N TRP A 166 -11.09 -11.83 17.10
CA TRP A 166 -10.94 -11.41 18.51
C TRP A 166 -12.19 -10.86 19.17
N THR A 167 -13.17 -10.38 18.40
CA THR A 167 -14.42 -9.81 18.92
C THR A 167 -15.58 -10.79 18.76
N THR A 168 -16.68 -10.59 19.48
CA THR A 168 -17.92 -11.36 19.34
C THR A 168 -19.14 -10.42 19.23
N GLY A 169 -20.30 -10.98 18.87
CA GLY A 169 -21.58 -10.25 18.84
C GLY A 169 -21.69 -9.16 17.75
N ARG A 170 -22.63 -8.22 17.92
CA ARG A 170 -22.90 -7.12 16.97
C ARG A 170 -21.70 -6.19 16.76
N ARG A 171 -20.92 -6.02 17.82
CA ARG A 171 -19.74 -5.16 17.83
C ARG A 171 -18.66 -5.62 16.85
N ARG A 172 -18.53 -6.93 16.64
CA ARG A 172 -17.69 -7.51 15.60
C ARG A 172 -18.00 -6.92 14.23
N VAL A 173 -19.28 -6.92 13.85
CA VAL A 173 -19.74 -6.43 12.53
C VAL A 173 -19.45 -4.94 12.40
N ALA A 174 -19.82 -4.14 13.41
CA ALA A 174 -19.64 -2.69 13.36
C ALA A 174 -18.16 -2.29 13.20
N VAL A 175 -17.27 -2.87 14.02
CA VAL A 175 -15.84 -2.54 13.97
C VAL A 175 -15.19 -3.05 12.67
N ALA A 176 -15.54 -4.26 12.22
CA ALA A 176 -15.05 -4.78 10.96
C ALA A 176 -15.55 -3.94 9.78
N ALA A 177 -16.80 -3.47 9.80
CA ALA A 177 -17.36 -2.63 8.74
C ALA A 177 -16.58 -1.33 8.61
N VAL A 178 -16.22 -0.68 9.73
CA VAL A 178 -15.38 0.53 9.73
C VAL A 178 -14.03 0.29 9.04
N MET A 179 -13.35 -0.83 9.34
CA MET A 179 -12.09 -1.19 8.66
C MET A 179 -12.28 -1.46 7.18
N LEU A 180 -13.33 -2.21 6.83
CA LEU A 180 -13.65 -2.56 5.45
C LEU A 180 -14.08 -1.31 4.64
N THR A 181 -14.75 -0.33 5.25
CA THR A 181 -15.06 0.95 4.59
C THR A 181 -13.76 1.67 4.26
N GLY A 182 -12.80 1.73 5.20
CA GLY A 182 -11.48 2.28 4.91
C GLY A 182 -10.73 1.53 3.82
N ALA A 183 -10.84 0.20 3.78
CA ALA A 183 -10.30 -0.61 2.69
C ALA A 183 -10.96 -0.28 1.35
N GLY A 184 -12.28 -0.04 1.33
CA GLY A 184 -13.03 0.37 0.14
C GLY A 184 -12.67 1.78 -0.35
N LEU A 185 -12.43 2.72 0.57
CA LEU A 185 -11.97 4.07 0.23
C LEU A 185 -10.52 4.11 -0.25
N ALA A 186 -9.73 3.05 0.01
CA ALA A 186 -8.39 2.90 -0.51
C ALA A 186 -8.37 2.23 -1.89
N GLU A 187 -9.04 1.08 -2.06
CA GLU A 187 -9.18 0.37 -3.34
C GLU A 187 -10.50 -0.40 -3.36
N TRP A 188 -11.60 0.24 -3.79
CA TRP A 188 -12.92 -0.39 -3.85
C TRP A 188 -12.98 -1.68 -4.71
N PRO A 189 -12.22 -1.85 -5.82
CA PRO A 189 -12.20 -3.12 -6.55
C PRO A 189 -11.68 -4.28 -5.71
N PHE A 190 -10.72 -4.02 -4.81
CA PHE A 190 -10.18 -5.03 -3.90
C PHE A 190 -11.15 -5.34 -2.77
N LEU A 191 -11.92 -4.37 -2.28
CA LEU A 191 -13.03 -4.63 -1.37
C LEU A 191 -14.08 -5.53 -2.04
N ALA A 192 -14.46 -5.26 -3.29
CA ALA A 192 -15.40 -6.10 -4.04
C ALA A 192 -14.87 -7.54 -4.22
N ALA A 193 -13.59 -7.68 -4.59
CA ALA A 193 -12.93 -8.98 -4.67
C ALA A 193 -12.93 -9.70 -3.31
N PHE A 194 -12.68 -8.98 -2.20
CA PHE A 194 -12.73 -9.54 -0.86
C PHE A 194 -14.13 -10.03 -0.49
N ILE A 195 -15.18 -9.27 -0.82
CA ILE A 195 -16.57 -9.69 -0.61
C ILE A 195 -16.85 -10.99 -1.38
N ALA A 196 -16.42 -11.08 -2.63
CA ALA A 196 -16.56 -12.31 -3.42
C ALA A 196 -15.85 -13.52 -2.76
N VAL A 197 -14.64 -13.32 -2.21
CA VAL A 197 -13.92 -14.34 -1.43
C VAL A 197 -14.72 -14.77 -0.19
N THR A 198 -15.32 -13.82 0.54
CA THR A 198 -16.13 -14.14 1.73
C THR A 198 -17.39 -14.92 1.36
N VAL A 199 -18.09 -14.54 0.28
CA VAL A 199 -19.26 -15.24 -0.25
C VAL A 199 -18.88 -16.66 -0.69
N ALA A 200 -17.78 -16.83 -1.43
CA ALA A 200 -17.27 -18.15 -1.81
C ALA A 200 -16.95 -19.01 -0.58
N THR A 201 -16.42 -18.41 0.49
CA THR A 201 -16.16 -19.12 1.75
C THR A 201 -17.44 -19.59 2.44
N LEU A 202 -18.49 -18.77 2.43
CA LEU A 202 -19.81 -19.13 2.95
C LEU A 202 -20.44 -20.25 2.11
N ALA A 203 -20.42 -20.12 0.78
CA ALA A 203 -20.94 -21.11 -0.15
C ALA A 203 -20.24 -22.47 0.00
N TRP A 204 -18.91 -22.47 0.10
CA TRP A 204 -18.12 -23.67 0.38
C TRP A 204 -18.53 -24.32 1.70
N GLY A 205 -18.68 -23.52 2.76
CA GLY A 205 -19.13 -24.01 4.05
C GLY A 205 -20.54 -24.62 4.02
N TRP A 206 -21.44 -24.07 3.19
CA TRP A 206 -22.79 -24.58 3.00
C TRP A 206 -22.80 -25.90 2.22
N LEU A 207 -22.01 -25.97 1.14
CA LEU A 207 -21.88 -27.18 0.31
C LEU A 207 -21.35 -28.36 1.11
N VAL A 208 -20.28 -28.16 1.89
CA VAL A 208 -19.70 -29.21 2.76
C VAL A 208 -20.71 -29.73 3.78
N ARG A 209 -21.55 -28.84 4.35
CA ARG A 209 -22.63 -29.25 5.28
C ARG A 209 -23.71 -30.08 4.57
N ARG A 210 -24.06 -29.73 3.33
CA ARG A 210 -25.09 -30.43 2.55
C ARG A 210 -24.65 -31.83 2.11
N MET A 211 -23.37 -32.02 1.80
CA MET A 211 -22.80 -33.31 1.36
C MET A 211 -22.65 -34.35 2.50
N GLY A 212 -23.36 -34.20 3.62
CA GLY A 212 -23.58 -35.29 4.56
C GLY A 212 -22.37 -35.67 5.43
N SER A 213 -21.34 -34.84 5.53
CA SER A 213 -20.28 -35.10 6.52
C SER A 213 -20.91 -35.03 7.91
N ARG A 214 -21.08 -36.19 8.58
CA ARG A 214 -21.56 -36.34 9.98
C ARG A 214 -20.74 -35.53 11.00
N ALA A 215 -19.66 -34.88 10.57
CA ALA A 215 -19.03 -33.79 11.28
C ALA A 215 -20.06 -32.67 11.51
N ARG A 216 -20.71 -32.72 12.68
CA ARG A 216 -21.34 -31.57 13.34
C ARG A 216 -20.30 -30.46 13.45
N ASP A 217 -20.13 -29.68 12.39
CA ASP A 217 -19.38 -28.44 12.38
C ASP A 217 -20.46 -27.35 12.25
N PRO A 218 -21.18 -27.01 13.34
CA PRO A 218 -22.47 -26.31 13.28
C PRO A 218 -22.34 -24.85 12.83
N ALA A 219 -21.12 -24.37 12.56
CA ALA A 219 -20.84 -22.98 12.31
C ALA A 219 -19.98 -22.86 11.05
N ILE A 220 -20.63 -22.70 9.90
CA ILE A 220 -20.16 -21.64 9.00
C ILE A 220 -20.09 -20.41 9.89
N SER A 221 -18.88 -20.01 10.23
CA SER A 221 -18.69 -19.35 11.50
C SER A 221 -19.38 -17.99 11.50
N ARG A 222 -19.91 -17.62 12.67
CA ARG A 222 -20.40 -16.27 12.93
C ARG A 222 -19.34 -15.21 12.58
N GLU A 223 -18.07 -15.57 12.41
CA GLU A 223 -17.00 -14.66 11.98
C GLU A 223 -17.07 -14.40 10.48
N VAL A 224 -17.13 -15.43 9.63
CA VAL A 224 -17.20 -15.23 8.17
C VAL A 224 -18.51 -14.51 7.79
N MET A 225 -19.62 -14.87 8.44
CA MET A 225 -20.90 -14.19 8.22
C MET A 225 -20.85 -12.72 8.69
N ALA A 226 -20.18 -12.45 9.81
CA ALA A 226 -19.98 -11.07 10.28
C ALA A 226 -19.10 -10.27 9.33
N ILE A 227 -18.02 -10.86 8.80
CA ILE A 227 -17.14 -10.22 7.81
C ILE A 227 -17.93 -9.95 6.52
N ALA A 228 -18.74 -10.89 6.04
CA ALA A 228 -19.54 -10.71 4.83
C ALA A 228 -20.57 -9.58 5.00
N LEU A 229 -21.31 -9.58 6.12
CA LEU A 229 -22.25 -8.50 6.44
C LEU A 229 -21.54 -7.15 6.58
N ALA A 230 -20.41 -7.12 7.28
CA ALA A 230 -19.58 -5.93 7.41
C ALA A 230 -19.07 -5.45 6.05
N GLY A 231 -18.73 -6.36 5.14
CA GLY A 231 -18.31 -6.07 3.77
C GLY A 231 -19.42 -5.44 2.94
N LEU A 232 -20.66 -5.93 3.04
CA LEU A 232 -21.81 -5.32 2.37
C LEU A 232 -22.08 -3.90 2.88
N ILE A 233 -22.06 -3.70 4.21
CA ILE A 233 -22.22 -2.37 4.83
C ILE A 233 -21.09 -1.44 4.36
N ALA A 234 -19.85 -1.93 4.35
CA ALA A 234 -18.69 -1.18 3.92
C ALA A 234 -18.74 -0.81 2.43
N ALA A 235 -19.18 -1.72 1.56
CA ALA A 235 -19.31 -1.45 0.14
C ALA A 235 -20.36 -0.36 -0.12
N ALA A 236 -21.50 -0.43 0.57
CA ALA A 236 -22.53 0.61 0.50
C ALA A 236 -22.00 1.96 1.00
N ALA A 237 -21.32 2.00 2.15
CA ALA A 237 -20.75 3.22 2.70
C ALA A 237 -19.68 3.83 1.79
N ALA A 238 -18.75 3.01 1.27
CA ALA A 238 -17.72 3.45 0.34
C ALA A 238 -18.34 3.96 -0.97
N ALA A 239 -19.36 3.29 -1.50
CA ALA A 239 -20.08 3.74 -2.69
C ALA A 239 -20.79 5.09 -2.47
N VAL A 240 -21.45 5.28 -1.32
CA VAL A 240 -22.06 6.58 -0.98
C VAL A 240 -21.00 7.67 -0.92
N VAL A 241 -19.89 7.44 -0.23
CA VAL A 241 -18.81 8.44 -0.14
C VAL A 241 -18.24 8.76 -1.53
N VAL A 242 -17.86 7.74 -2.30
CA VAL A 242 -17.16 7.91 -3.58
C VAL A 242 -18.07 8.51 -4.65
N PHE A 243 -19.30 8.00 -4.79
CA PHE A 243 -20.16 8.37 -5.91
C PHE A 243 -21.16 9.47 -5.54
N ALA A 244 -21.71 9.47 -4.33
CA ALA A 244 -22.73 10.46 -3.94
C ALA A 244 -22.12 11.71 -3.27
N ILE A 245 -21.16 11.54 -2.36
CA ILE A 245 -20.58 12.67 -1.61
C ILE A 245 -19.46 13.33 -2.42
N ASN A 246 -18.54 12.55 -3.00
CA ASN A 246 -17.44 13.08 -3.79
C ASN A 246 -17.85 13.45 -5.23
N GLY A 247 -19.05 13.02 -5.67
CA GLY A 247 -19.54 13.30 -7.02
C GLY A 247 -18.72 12.65 -8.13
N THR A 248 -17.97 11.59 -7.83
CA THR A 248 -17.09 10.93 -8.79
C THR A 248 -17.90 10.13 -9.80
N ALA A 249 -17.63 10.26 -11.09
CA ALA A 249 -18.25 9.39 -12.09
C ALA A 249 -17.62 7.99 -12.04
N VAL A 250 -18.39 6.96 -12.41
CA VAL A 250 -17.88 5.58 -12.50
C VAL A 250 -16.70 5.48 -13.47
N SER A 251 -16.70 6.28 -14.53
CA SER A 251 -15.59 6.37 -15.49
C SER A 251 -14.27 6.84 -14.86
N ASP A 252 -14.34 7.74 -13.88
CA ASP A 252 -13.16 8.31 -13.21
C ASP A 252 -12.65 7.37 -12.10
N ALA A 253 -13.56 6.54 -11.55
CA ALA A 253 -13.25 5.53 -10.56
C ALA A 253 -12.65 4.24 -11.16
N ILE A 254 -12.80 4.03 -12.47
CA ILE A 254 -12.17 2.92 -13.20
C ILE A 254 -10.76 3.33 -13.59
N GLN A 255 -9.77 2.67 -12.98
CA GLN A 255 -8.38 2.86 -13.33
C GLN A 255 -8.18 2.55 -14.82
N ARG A 256 -7.53 3.46 -15.56
CA ARG A 256 -7.07 3.19 -16.92
C ARG A 256 -6.03 2.08 -16.86
N LEU A 257 -6.48 0.85 -17.12
CA LEU A 257 -5.61 -0.31 -17.14
C LEU A 257 -4.68 -0.24 -18.34
N PRO A 258 -3.49 -0.87 -18.26
CA PRO A 258 -2.70 -1.14 -19.44
C PRO A 258 -3.55 -1.85 -20.50
N PRO A 259 -3.20 -1.69 -21.79
CA PRO A 259 -3.84 -2.45 -22.86
C PRO A 259 -3.83 -3.96 -22.60
N ALA A 260 -4.88 -4.66 -23.03
CA ALA A 260 -5.09 -6.08 -22.72
C ALA A 260 -3.93 -6.99 -23.16
N PHE A 261 -3.28 -6.68 -24.29
CA PHE A 261 -2.13 -7.43 -24.80
C PHE A 261 -0.93 -7.45 -23.83
N ARG A 262 -0.85 -6.50 -22.88
CA ARG A 262 0.22 -6.45 -21.87
C ARG A 262 -0.06 -7.31 -20.64
N TYR A 263 -1.27 -7.85 -20.45
CA TYR A 263 -1.60 -8.57 -19.21
C TYR A 263 -0.81 -9.86 -19.01
N GLY A 264 -0.59 -10.64 -20.08
CA GLY A 264 0.22 -11.85 -20.04
C GLY A 264 1.69 -11.57 -19.69
N PRO A 265 2.40 -10.72 -20.46
CA PRO A 265 3.76 -10.31 -20.13
C PRO A 265 3.89 -9.69 -18.74
N ARG A 266 2.92 -8.87 -18.32
CA ARG A 266 2.91 -8.28 -16.97
C ARG A 266 2.74 -9.34 -15.90
N LEU A 267 1.87 -10.33 -16.08
CA LEU A 267 1.72 -11.44 -15.14
C LEU A 267 3.03 -12.22 -14.98
N LEU A 268 3.70 -12.57 -16.08
CA LEU A 268 4.99 -13.27 -16.02
C LEU A 268 6.04 -12.44 -15.28
N SER A 269 6.16 -11.14 -15.60
CA SER A 269 7.09 -10.25 -14.90
C SER A 269 6.81 -10.15 -13.40
N GLU A 270 5.53 -10.16 -12.99
CA GLU A 270 5.14 -10.10 -11.57
C GLU A 270 5.38 -11.44 -10.88
N LEU A 271 5.23 -12.58 -11.59
CA LEU A 271 5.59 -13.90 -11.07
C LEU A 271 7.10 -14.05 -10.88
N ASP A 272 7.90 -13.58 -11.83
CA ASP A 272 9.37 -13.61 -11.74
C ASP A 272 9.86 -12.77 -10.56
N LEU A 273 9.27 -11.58 -10.35
CA LEU A 273 9.60 -10.72 -9.21
C LEU A 273 9.34 -11.36 -7.85
N ILE A 274 8.37 -12.27 -7.74
CA ILE A 274 8.06 -12.95 -6.48
C ILE A 274 8.85 -14.24 -6.28
N TRP A 275 9.76 -14.63 -7.19
CA TRP A 275 10.55 -15.87 -7.09
C TRP A 275 9.65 -17.08 -6.83
N PRO A 276 8.94 -17.58 -7.87
CA PRO A 276 7.77 -18.42 -7.68
C PRO A 276 8.09 -19.71 -6.94
N VAL A 277 9.27 -20.31 -7.16
CA VAL A 277 9.67 -21.57 -6.52
C VAL A 277 9.96 -21.40 -5.01
N PRO A 278 10.90 -20.54 -4.56
CA PRO A 278 11.10 -20.30 -3.13
C PRO A 278 9.81 -19.86 -2.41
N THR A 279 9.05 -18.97 -3.03
CA THR A 279 7.80 -18.45 -2.46
C THR A 279 6.73 -19.54 -2.35
N ALA A 280 6.58 -20.43 -3.32
CA ALA A 280 5.66 -21.55 -3.24
C ALA A 280 6.03 -22.55 -2.13
N ILE A 281 7.33 -22.84 -1.95
CA ILE A 281 7.82 -23.72 -0.87
C ILE A 281 7.51 -23.08 0.49
N ALA A 282 7.89 -21.80 0.68
CA ALA A 282 7.64 -21.09 1.93
C ALA A 282 6.13 -20.93 2.20
N LEU A 283 5.32 -20.66 1.18
CA LEU A 283 3.86 -20.62 1.26
C LEU A 283 3.29 -21.95 1.77
N LEU A 284 3.69 -23.08 1.18
CA LEU A 284 3.25 -24.41 1.60
C LEU A 284 3.60 -24.69 3.06
N LEU A 285 4.85 -24.42 3.46
CA LEU A 285 5.31 -24.58 4.84
C LEU A 285 4.53 -23.67 5.79
N GLY A 286 4.24 -22.44 5.38
CA GLY A 286 3.42 -21.47 6.10
C GLY A 286 1.98 -21.93 6.32
N CYS A 287 1.32 -22.43 5.28
CA CYS A 287 -0.03 -22.99 5.38
C CYS A 287 -0.05 -24.20 6.33
N LEU A 288 0.96 -25.07 6.26
CA LEU A 288 1.10 -26.20 7.18
C LEU A 288 1.38 -25.73 8.62
N ALA A 289 2.22 -24.71 8.81
CA ALA A 289 2.47 -24.10 10.12
C ALA A 289 1.18 -23.51 10.71
N ALA A 290 0.43 -22.71 9.96
CA ALA A 290 -0.85 -22.13 10.40
C ALA A 290 -1.90 -23.20 10.71
N ARG A 291 -1.91 -24.31 9.95
CA ARG A 291 -2.75 -25.48 10.25
C ARG A 291 -2.36 -26.13 11.59
N ASN A 292 -1.06 -26.26 11.84
CA ASN A 292 -0.53 -26.90 13.03
C ASN A 292 -0.59 -26.00 14.27
N LEU A 293 -0.45 -24.69 14.14
CA LEU A 293 -0.46 -23.75 15.27
C LEU A 293 -1.89 -23.34 15.66
N GLY A 294 -2.81 -23.28 14.69
CA GLY A 294 -4.18 -22.85 14.92
C GLY A 294 -5.05 -23.89 15.64
N GLY A 295 -5.71 -23.46 16.72
CA GLY A 295 -6.76 -24.22 17.41
C GLY A 295 -8.12 -24.17 16.68
N ASN A 296 -9.17 -24.72 17.31
CA ASN A 296 -10.53 -24.69 16.76
C ASN A 296 -11.07 -23.25 16.60
N GLU A 297 -10.64 -22.34 17.47
CA GLU A 297 -11.01 -20.92 17.43
C GLU A 297 -10.59 -20.21 16.14
N THR A 298 -9.50 -20.65 15.49
CA THR A 298 -9.02 -20.03 14.24
C THR A 298 -9.42 -20.80 13.00
N LYS A 299 -10.34 -21.76 13.12
CA LYS A 299 -10.77 -22.60 11.99
C LYS A 299 -11.41 -21.75 10.89
N SER A 300 -12.20 -20.74 11.25
CA SER A 300 -12.89 -19.90 10.27
C SER A 300 -11.95 -18.98 9.50
N SER A 301 -11.08 -18.26 10.20
CA SER A 301 -10.11 -17.36 9.57
C SER A 301 -9.16 -18.13 8.67
N ARG A 302 -8.71 -19.32 9.09
CA ARG A 302 -7.91 -20.22 8.24
C ARG A 302 -8.68 -20.70 7.01
N ARG A 303 -9.98 -21.02 7.13
CA ARG A 303 -10.83 -21.39 5.99
C ARG A 303 -10.98 -20.24 5.01
N LEU A 304 -11.25 -19.02 5.49
CA LEU A 304 -11.32 -17.81 4.67
C LEU A 304 -10.00 -17.58 3.91
N LEU A 305 -8.86 -17.63 4.61
CA LEU A 305 -7.55 -17.45 4.00
C LEU A 305 -7.22 -18.56 2.98
N ALA A 306 -7.66 -19.80 3.23
CA ALA A 306 -7.47 -20.91 2.29
C ALA A 306 -8.32 -20.75 1.02
N VAL A 307 -9.58 -20.34 1.15
CA VAL A 307 -10.45 -20.05 0.00
C VAL A 307 -9.90 -18.87 -0.79
N TRP A 308 -9.47 -17.81 -0.10
CA TRP A 308 -8.81 -16.65 -0.73
C TRP A 308 -7.58 -17.11 -1.53
N LEU A 309 -6.67 -17.87 -0.90
CA LEU A 309 -5.47 -18.37 -1.58
C LEU A 309 -5.82 -19.23 -2.80
N THR A 310 -6.83 -20.08 -2.69
CA THR A 310 -7.29 -20.93 -3.80
C THR A 310 -7.80 -20.08 -4.97
N LEU A 311 -8.63 -19.07 -4.69
CA LEU A 311 -9.13 -18.15 -5.71
C LEU A 311 -8.00 -17.34 -6.35
N THR A 312 -7.01 -16.89 -5.57
CA THR A 312 -5.80 -16.25 -6.11
C THR A 312 -5.09 -17.17 -7.09
N VAL A 313 -4.82 -18.44 -6.72
CA VAL A 313 -4.18 -19.40 -7.62
C VAL A 313 -4.99 -19.65 -8.89
N LEU A 314 -6.32 -19.80 -8.78
CA LEU A 314 -7.20 -19.98 -9.94
C LEU A 314 -7.13 -18.79 -10.91
N VAL A 315 -7.12 -17.55 -10.41
CA VAL A 315 -6.98 -16.35 -11.23
C VAL A 315 -5.62 -16.30 -11.94
N LEU A 316 -4.54 -16.69 -11.26
CA LEU A 316 -3.21 -16.76 -11.87
C LEU A 316 -3.15 -17.82 -12.96
N VAL A 317 -3.71 -19.02 -12.72
CA VAL A 317 -3.79 -20.09 -13.71
C VAL A 317 -4.60 -19.63 -14.93
N ALA A 318 -5.73 -18.95 -14.73
CA ALA A 318 -6.52 -18.41 -15.82
C ALA A 318 -5.73 -17.38 -16.66
N GLY A 319 -4.94 -16.52 -16.01
CA GLY A 319 -4.06 -15.57 -16.70
C GLY A 319 -2.95 -16.26 -17.50
N LEU A 320 -2.32 -17.29 -16.94
CA LEU A 320 -1.32 -18.11 -17.63
C LEU A 320 -1.92 -18.90 -18.80
N ALA A 321 -3.21 -19.24 -18.73
CA ALA A 321 -3.96 -19.86 -19.83
C ALA A 321 -4.38 -18.88 -20.95
N GLY A 322 -3.93 -17.62 -20.89
CA GLY A 322 -4.17 -16.62 -21.93
C GLY A 322 -5.40 -15.74 -21.72
N LEU A 323 -6.04 -15.79 -20.54
CA LEU A 323 -7.15 -14.90 -20.25
C LEU A 323 -6.68 -13.44 -20.22
N GLN A 324 -7.22 -12.62 -21.12
CA GLN A 324 -6.91 -11.21 -21.26
C GLN A 324 -7.61 -10.33 -20.19
N LEU A 325 -7.40 -10.69 -18.92
CA LEU A 325 -7.82 -9.91 -17.76
C LEU A 325 -6.58 -9.50 -16.93
N PRO A 326 -6.66 -8.47 -16.08
CA PRO A 326 -5.55 -8.01 -15.22
C PRO A 326 -5.26 -8.97 -14.06
N THR A 327 -5.05 -10.25 -14.37
CA THR A 327 -4.84 -11.38 -13.44
C THR A 327 -3.60 -11.20 -12.57
N TYR A 328 -2.59 -10.45 -13.05
CA TYR A 328 -1.42 -10.04 -12.28
C TYR A 328 -1.78 -9.31 -10.97
N ARG A 329 -2.95 -8.65 -10.89
CA ARG A 329 -3.42 -7.99 -9.66
C ARG A 329 -3.71 -8.96 -8.53
N ALA A 330 -3.99 -10.24 -8.83
CA ALA A 330 -4.21 -11.27 -7.82
C ALA A 330 -2.98 -11.47 -6.92
N ILE A 331 -1.77 -11.29 -7.46
CA ILE A 331 -0.51 -11.33 -6.68
C ILE A 331 -0.51 -10.21 -5.62
N THR A 332 -0.95 -9.02 -6.01
CA THR A 332 -1.01 -7.85 -5.12
C THR A 332 -2.22 -7.79 -4.22
N PHE A 333 -3.14 -8.76 -4.36
CA PHE A 333 -4.27 -8.98 -3.48
C PHE A 333 -4.08 -10.24 -2.61
N ALA A 334 -2.89 -10.85 -2.61
CA ALA A 334 -2.63 -12.14 -1.99
C ALA A 334 -2.26 -12.03 -0.50
N LEU A 335 -3.13 -11.43 0.34
CA LEU A 335 -2.91 -11.40 1.81
C LEU A 335 -2.55 -12.77 2.42
N PRO A 336 -3.20 -13.88 2.04
CA PRO A 336 -2.85 -15.20 2.57
C PRO A 336 -1.39 -15.58 2.31
N VAL A 337 -0.80 -15.14 1.20
CA VAL A 337 0.60 -15.42 0.87
C VAL A 337 1.51 -14.70 1.85
N ALA A 338 1.32 -13.40 2.08
CA ALA A 338 2.13 -12.64 3.03
C ALA A 338 2.08 -13.25 4.45
N LEU A 339 0.88 -13.59 4.94
CA LEU A 339 0.71 -14.20 6.26
C LEU A 339 1.30 -15.62 6.35
N ALA A 340 1.19 -16.42 5.29
CA ALA A 340 1.79 -17.74 5.23
C ALA A 340 3.32 -17.66 5.22
N LEU A 341 3.92 -16.74 4.46
CA LEU A 341 5.36 -16.53 4.47
C LEU A 341 5.87 -16.18 5.87
N GLY A 342 5.18 -15.29 6.59
CA GLY A 342 5.50 -15.01 8.00
C GLY A 342 5.39 -16.23 8.93
N ALA A 343 4.46 -17.14 8.65
CA ALA A 343 4.24 -18.37 9.43
C ALA A 343 5.26 -19.48 9.11
N ALA A 344 5.91 -19.44 7.94
CA ALA A 344 6.67 -20.56 7.40
C ALA A 344 7.76 -21.09 8.35
N PRO A 345 8.58 -20.24 9.01
CA PRO A 345 9.64 -20.74 9.89
C PRO A 345 9.11 -21.49 11.12
N PHE A 346 7.85 -21.36 11.48
CA PHE A 346 7.28 -22.03 12.66
C PHE A 346 6.75 -23.44 12.37
N PHE A 347 6.86 -23.92 11.12
CA PHE A 347 6.47 -25.27 10.73
C PHE A 347 7.10 -26.39 11.62
N PRO A 348 8.40 -26.35 11.98
CA PRO A 348 9.04 -27.41 12.77
C PRO A 348 8.57 -27.48 14.24
N ALA A 349 7.95 -26.42 14.77
CA ALA A 349 7.72 -26.25 16.20
C ALA A 349 6.84 -27.36 16.83
N ARG A 350 5.81 -27.83 16.11
CA ARG A 350 4.83 -28.80 16.66
C ARG A 350 5.08 -30.26 16.28
N ARG A 351 5.66 -30.51 15.10
CA ARG A 351 5.97 -31.89 14.63
C ARG A 351 7.03 -32.59 15.48
N SER A 352 7.79 -31.79 16.22
CA SER A 352 8.89 -32.31 17.02
C SER A 352 8.46 -33.04 18.28
N LEU A 353 7.19 -33.05 18.71
CA LEU A 353 6.76 -33.94 19.81
C LEU A 353 6.91 -35.44 19.44
N ARG A 354 6.82 -35.80 18.15
CA ARG A 354 7.10 -37.18 17.67
C ARG A 354 8.58 -37.43 17.38
N PHE A 355 9.33 -36.40 17.02
CA PHE A 355 10.78 -36.46 16.72
C PHE A 355 11.67 -35.95 17.87
N GLN A 356 11.10 -35.72 19.06
CA GLN A 356 11.75 -35.11 20.21
C GLN A 356 12.89 -35.98 20.75
N ARG A 357 12.84 -37.29 20.49
CA ARG A 357 13.91 -38.24 20.82
C ARG A 357 15.13 -38.15 19.89
N LEU A 358 15.02 -37.53 18.71
CA LEU A 358 16.14 -37.46 17.73
C LEU A 358 16.60 -36.04 17.39
N SER A 359 15.75 -35.01 17.45
CA SER A 359 16.13 -33.67 16.97
C SER A 359 16.71 -32.80 18.11
N ARG A 360 18.03 -32.60 18.12
CA ARG A 360 18.70 -31.59 18.96
C ARG A 360 18.11 -30.19 18.68
N PRO A 361 17.96 -29.30 19.69
CA PRO A 361 17.39 -27.95 19.53
C PRO A 361 18.09 -27.12 18.45
N VAL A 362 19.40 -27.34 18.26
CA VAL A 362 20.23 -26.71 17.23
C VAL A 362 19.69 -26.95 15.82
N TRP A 363 19.29 -28.18 15.49
CA TRP A 363 18.75 -28.52 14.16
C TRP A 363 17.42 -27.82 13.87
N ARG A 364 16.60 -27.62 14.90
CA ARG A 364 15.35 -26.87 14.74
C ARG A 364 15.64 -25.41 14.46
N ALA A 365 16.53 -24.78 15.24
CA ALA A 365 16.94 -23.41 15.01
C ALA A 365 17.52 -23.23 13.59
N ALA A 366 18.42 -24.12 13.16
CA ALA A 366 18.98 -24.11 11.81
C ALA A 366 17.90 -24.22 10.72
N LEU A 367 16.93 -25.14 10.86
CA LEU A 367 15.83 -25.28 9.92
C LEU A 367 14.90 -24.05 9.90
N MET A 368 14.59 -23.48 11.06
CA MET A 368 13.80 -22.24 11.15
C MET A 368 14.52 -21.09 10.43
N THR A 369 15.82 -20.94 10.65
CA THR A 369 16.66 -19.93 9.99
C THR A 369 16.72 -20.16 8.47
N LEU A 370 16.86 -21.41 8.02
CA LEU A 370 16.83 -21.75 6.60
C LEU A 370 15.50 -21.35 5.95
N ILE A 371 14.37 -21.68 6.59
CA ILE A 371 13.04 -21.31 6.10
C ILE A 371 12.84 -19.80 6.13
N ALA A 372 13.35 -19.10 7.15
CA ALA A 372 13.34 -17.64 7.19
C ALA A 372 14.16 -17.05 6.02
N GLY A 373 15.27 -17.70 5.65
CA GLY A 373 16.05 -17.38 4.45
C GLY A 373 15.23 -17.47 3.17
N LEU A 374 14.34 -18.46 3.03
CA LEU A 374 13.44 -18.57 1.87
C LEU A 374 12.43 -17.41 1.76
N VAL A 375 12.17 -16.69 2.84
CA VAL A 375 11.29 -15.51 2.85
C VAL A 375 12.09 -14.22 2.60
N ILE A 376 13.23 -14.08 3.29
CA ILE A 376 14.04 -12.86 3.26
C ILE A 376 14.82 -12.74 1.95
N VAL A 377 15.42 -13.82 1.43
CA VAL A 377 16.29 -13.76 0.25
C VAL A 377 15.56 -13.24 -0.99
N PRO A 378 14.37 -13.76 -1.38
CA PRO A 378 13.62 -13.22 -2.51
C PRO A 378 13.31 -11.73 -2.34
N SER A 379 12.88 -11.33 -1.14
CA SER A 379 12.59 -9.93 -0.83
C SER A 379 13.82 -9.04 -0.94
N THR A 380 14.96 -9.46 -0.39
CA THR A 380 16.22 -8.73 -0.47
C THR A 380 16.70 -8.60 -1.91
N LEU A 381 16.63 -9.66 -2.72
CA LEU A 381 17.04 -9.60 -4.12
C LEU A 381 16.09 -8.71 -4.92
N THR A 382 14.78 -8.87 -4.73
CA THR A 382 13.77 -8.07 -5.40
C THR A 382 13.87 -6.60 -5.01
N TRP A 383 14.01 -6.25 -3.73
CA TRP A 383 14.22 -4.87 -3.29
C TRP A 383 15.60 -4.37 -3.70
N TYR A 384 16.70 -4.94 -3.22
CA TYR A 384 18.01 -4.31 -3.40
C TYR A 384 18.61 -4.43 -4.82
N ARG A 385 18.11 -5.34 -5.67
CA ARG A 385 18.67 -5.57 -7.01
C ARG A 385 17.69 -5.35 -8.15
N SER A 386 16.51 -5.96 -8.09
CA SER A 386 15.60 -6.03 -9.26
C SER A 386 14.69 -4.83 -9.38
N LEU A 387 14.18 -4.35 -8.26
CA LEU A 387 13.43 -3.12 -8.20
C LEU A 387 14.46 -1.99 -8.06
N GLY A 388 14.18 -0.87 -8.69
CA GLY A 388 14.99 0.34 -8.59
C GLY A 388 14.12 1.54 -8.89
N PRO A 389 14.63 2.76 -8.67
CA PRO A 389 13.94 3.93 -9.17
C PRO A 389 13.88 3.87 -10.71
N GLN A 390 12.72 4.23 -11.26
CA GLN A 390 12.46 4.22 -12.73
C GLN A 390 12.97 5.49 -13.43
N THR A 391 13.59 6.37 -12.66
CA THR A 391 14.15 7.67 -13.07
C THR A 391 15.35 7.97 -12.18
N ASP A 392 16.11 9.00 -12.50
CA ASP A 392 17.27 9.45 -11.72
C ASP A 392 17.18 10.95 -11.42
N PRO A 393 18.02 11.47 -10.49
CA PRO A 393 17.99 12.89 -10.15
C PRO A 393 18.27 13.85 -11.32
N GLY A 394 19.03 13.41 -12.33
CA GLY A 394 19.35 14.20 -13.52
C GLY A 394 18.12 14.38 -14.42
N GLU A 395 17.39 13.30 -14.69
CA GLU A 395 16.10 13.34 -15.40
C GLU A 395 15.11 14.28 -14.70
N LEU A 396 14.99 14.22 -13.37
CA LEU A 396 14.10 15.10 -12.61
C LEU A 396 14.56 16.57 -12.63
N GLY A 397 15.87 16.82 -12.58
CA GLY A 397 16.45 18.16 -12.73
C GLY A 397 16.22 18.77 -14.11
N GLN A 398 16.25 17.95 -15.16
CA GLN A 398 15.90 18.34 -16.52
C GLN A 398 14.44 18.73 -16.63
N ILE A 399 13.52 17.93 -16.06
CA ILE A 399 12.09 18.24 -16.03
C ILE A 399 11.84 19.55 -15.28
N ALA A 400 12.48 19.77 -14.12
CA ALA A 400 12.37 21.02 -13.38
C ALA A 400 12.89 22.23 -14.21
N THR A 401 13.93 22.03 -15.02
CA THR A 401 14.46 23.05 -15.91
C THR A 401 13.53 23.34 -17.09
N VAL A 402 12.88 22.33 -17.64
CA VAL A 402 11.80 22.48 -18.63
C VAL A 402 10.61 23.23 -18.04
N GLY A 403 10.24 22.98 -16.78
CA GLY A 403 9.23 23.74 -16.07
C GLY A 403 9.57 25.23 -15.97
N ARG A 404 10.80 25.56 -15.56
CA ARG A 404 11.29 26.96 -15.52
C ARG A 404 11.25 27.61 -16.90
N TYR A 405 11.61 26.88 -17.95
CA TYR A 405 11.47 27.37 -19.32
C TYR A 405 10.01 27.68 -19.63
N ALA A 406 9.12 26.71 -19.41
CA ALA A 406 7.70 26.80 -19.72
C ALA A 406 6.97 27.94 -18.98
N GLU A 407 7.36 28.25 -17.74
CA GLU A 407 6.82 29.39 -16.98
C GLU A 407 7.22 30.73 -17.57
N GLY A 408 8.45 30.83 -18.09
CA GLY A 408 8.93 32.06 -18.69
C GLY A 408 8.33 32.32 -20.08
N VAL A 409 7.90 31.30 -20.82
CA VAL A 409 7.35 31.49 -22.17
C VAL A 409 6.04 32.32 -22.13
N PRO A 410 6.01 33.57 -22.64
CA PRO A 410 4.83 34.42 -22.55
C PRO A 410 3.78 34.06 -23.62
N GLY A 411 2.49 34.09 -23.26
CA GLY A 411 1.39 34.00 -24.23
C GLY A 411 1.24 32.67 -24.98
N HIS A 412 2.08 31.66 -24.71
CA HIS A 412 2.03 30.38 -25.41
C HIS A 412 1.32 29.31 -24.58
N GLY A 413 0.63 28.40 -25.28
CA GLY A 413 0.12 27.15 -24.72
C GLY A 413 1.24 26.27 -24.15
N PRO A 414 0.95 25.03 -23.72
CA PRO A 414 1.90 24.21 -23.00
C PRO A 414 3.18 23.96 -23.81
N THR A 415 4.33 23.95 -23.15
CA THR A 415 5.60 23.51 -23.73
C THR A 415 5.59 22.01 -23.95
N VAL A 416 6.00 21.57 -25.14
CA VAL A 416 6.10 20.15 -25.48
C VAL A 416 7.49 19.65 -25.11
N LEU A 417 7.54 18.70 -24.17
CA LEU A 417 8.74 17.95 -23.80
C LEU A 417 8.81 16.65 -24.61
N ALA A 418 9.77 16.52 -25.52
CA ALA A 418 10.01 15.28 -26.24
C ALA A 418 10.69 14.24 -25.34
N VAL A 419 10.06 13.07 -25.20
CA VAL A 419 10.58 11.92 -24.44
C VAL A 419 10.69 10.72 -25.36
N ASN A 420 11.93 10.35 -25.69
CA ASN A 420 12.29 9.29 -26.61
C ASN A 420 12.98 8.13 -25.86
N VAL A 421 12.21 7.41 -25.05
CA VAL A 421 12.68 6.17 -24.40
C VAL A 421 12.24 4.93 -25.21
N PRO A 422 12.95 3.79 -25.08
CA PRO A 422 12.66 2.57 -25.84
C PRO A 422 11.25 2.00 -25.59
N ASP A 423 10.77 2.08 -24.34
CA ASP A 423 9.46 1.56 -23.94
C ASP A 423 8.41 2.69 -23.93
N VAL A 424 7.40 2.57 -24.80
CA VAL A 424 6.30 3.55 -24.91
C VAL A 424 5.50 3.67 -23.61
N VAL A 425 5.40 2.60 -22.82
CA VAL A 425 4.69 2.63 -21.53
C VAL A 425 5.45 3.49 -20.51
N ARG A 426 6.78 3.48 -20.58
CA ARG A 426 7.64 4.35 -19.75
C ARG A 426 7.42 5.83 -20.06
N ILE A 427 6.93 6.17 -21.26
CA ILE A 427 6.58 7.56 -21.60
C ILE A 427 5.34 8.03 -20.84
N ALA A 428 4.28 7.21 -20.76
CA ALA A 428 3.09 7.53 -19.97
C ALA A 428 3.44 7.67 -18.47
N PHE A 429 4.48 6.99 -18.00
CA PHE A 429 5.04 7.22 -16.67
C PHE A 429 5.63 8.63 -16.52
N TYR A 430 6.31 9.18 -17.53
CA TYR A 430 6.87 10.55 -17.47
C TYR A 430 5.82 11.65 -17.38
N GLU A 431 4.58 11.46 -17.83
CA GLU A 431 3.49 12.41 -17.55
C GLU A 431 3.26 12.57 -16.04
N ARG A 432 3.32 11.46 -15.30
CA ARG A 432 3.19 11.46 -13.83
C ARG A 432 4.42 12.06 -13.17
N VAL A 433 5.61 11.80 -13.73
CA VAL A 433 6.86 12.40 -13.25
C VAL A 433 6.82 13.92 -13.43
N VAL A 434 6.38 14.43 -14.58
CA VAL A 434 6.23 15.87 -14.83
C VAL A 434 5.27 16.50 -13.82
N ARG A 435 4.11 15.89 -13.57
CA ARG A 435 3.17 16.36 -12.53
C ARG A 435 3.77 16.35 -11.14
N ALA A 436 4.46 15.28 -10.77
CA ALA A 436 5.13 15.16 -9.49
C ALA A 436 6.24 16.22 -9.31
N VAL A 437 7.02 16.52 -10.36
CA VAL A 437 8.13 17.48 -10.30
C VAL A 437 7.64 18.92 -10.35
N LEU A 438 6.66 19.25 -11.19
CA LEU A 438 6.24 20.62 -11.43
C LEU A 438 5.07 21.09 -10.55
N GLY A 439 4.30 20.17 -9.98
CA GLY A 439 3.13 20.51 -9.17
C GLY A 439 2.13 21.35 -9.95
N ASP A 440 1.81 22.53 -9.43
CA ASP A 440 0.81 23.44 -10.04
C ASP A 440 1.25 23.93 -11.44
N GLY A 441 2.55 23.91 -11.74
CA GLY A 441 3.10 24.24 -13.06
C GLY A 441 2.97 23.11 -14.10
N ALA A 442 2.47 21.93 -13.72
CA ALA A 442 2.48 20.76 -14.61
C ALA A 442 1.65 20.95 -15.89
N ASP A 443 0.56 21.71 -15.84
CA ASP A 443 -0.28 21.98 -17.01
C ASP A 443 0.41 22.85 -18.08
N ARG A 444 1.56 23.45 -17.74
CA ARG A 444 2.43 24.18 -18.67
C ARG A 444 3.32 23.27 -19.49
N VAL A 445 3.38 21.98 -19.20
CA VAL A 445 4.25 21.02 -19.89
C VAL A 445 3.44 19.81 -20.33
N VAL A 446 3.49 19.48 -21.63
CA VAL A 446 2.92 18.26 -22.20
C VAL A 446 4.02 17.35 -22.70
N VAL A 447 3.87 16.05 -22.49
CA VAL A 447 4.88 15.05 -22.85
C VAL A 447 4.59 14.50 -24.25
N PHE A 448 5.50 14.71 -25.20
CA PHE A 448 5.44 14.06 -26.50
C PHE A 448 6.15 12.71 -26.47
N ALA A 449 5.43 11.67 -26.92
CA ALA A 449 5.87 10.29 -26.88
C ALA A 449 6.73 9.87 -28.08
N GLY A 450 7.98 10.32 -28.14
CA GLY A 450 8.92 9.85 -29.15
C GLY A 450 10.03 10.83 -29.50
N ARG A 451 10.54 10.70 -30.72
CA ARG A 451 11.69 11.46 -31.22
C ARG A 451 11.33 12.94 -31.35
N SER A 452 12.17 13.82 -30.83
CA SER A 452 12.05 15.27 -31.00
C SER A 452 11.83 15.73 -32.45
N GLY A 453 12.48 15.09 -33.42
CA GLY A 453 12.30 15.40 -34.84
C GLY A 453 10.86 15.14 -35.34
N ASP A 454 10.20 14.10 -34.84
CA ASP A 454 8.80 13.81 -35.19
C ASP A 454 7.86 14.82 -34.53
N ALA A 455 8.16 15.24 -33.29
CA ALA A 455 7.44 16.30 -32.60
C ALA A 455 7.48 17.62 -33.39
N LEU A 456 8.68 18.03 -33.85
CA LEU A 456 8.85 19.22 -34.69
C LEU A 456 8.09 19.11 -36.02
N ALA A 457 8.06 17.91 -36.61
CA ALA A 457 7.32 17.64 -37.83
C ALA A 457 5.79 17.50 -37.61
N GLY A 458 5.31 17.53 -36.36
CA GLY A 458 3.90 17.33 -36.02
C GLY A 458 3.39 15.93 -36.39
N LYS A 459 4.23 14.91 -36.22
CA LYS A 459 3.92 13.50 -36.56
C LYS A 459 4.11 12.59 -35.34
N PRO A 460 3.39 11.46 -35.24
CA PRO A 460 3.66 10.44 -34.23
C PRO A 460 4.99 9.73 -34.53
N THR A 461 5.67 9.28 -33.49
CA THR A 461 6.82 8.37 -33.63
C THR A 461 6.32 6.92 -33.68
N LEU A 462 6.54 6.26 -34.82
CA LEU A 462 6.26 4.84 -35.02
C LEU A 462 7.56 4.02 -34.88
N ARG A 463 7.48 2.92 -34.15
CA ARG A 463 8.58 1.99 -33.82
C ARG A 463 8.46 0.65 -34.56
N GLY A 464 7.39 0.43 -35.31
CA GLY A 464 7.19 -0.77 -36.14
C GLY A 464 6.60 -1.96 -35.39
N ASN A 465 6.24 -1.78 -34.13
CA ASN A 465 5.45 -2.72 -33.36
C ASN A 465 4.01 -2.22 -33.33
N ALA A 466 3.06 -2.98 -33.88
CA ALA A 466 1.67 -2.53 -34.05
C ALA A 466 0.99 -2.07 -32.74
N ASP A 467 1.30 -2.74 -31.64
CA ASP A 467 0.74 -2.44 -30.32
C ASP A 467 1.34 -1.16 -29.72
N ASP A 468 2.66 -0.99 -29.84
CA ASP A 468 3.36 0.22 -29.38
C ASP A 468 3.07 1.43 -30.28
N ASP A 469 2.85 1.19 -31.57
CA ASP A 469 2.46 2.21 -32.54
C ASP A 469 1.04 2.71 -32.27
N ARG A 470 0.13 1.80 -31.92
CA ARG A 470 -1.22 2.18 -31.47
C ARG A 470 -1.18 3.06 -30.22
N LEU A 471 -0.40 2.68 -29.21
CA LEU A 471 -0.27 3.51 -28.00
C LEU A 471 0.40 4.86 -28.30
N SER A 472 1.43 4.87 -29.16
CA SER A 472 2.09 6.10 -29.61
C SER A 472 1.11 7.04 -30.33
N LEU A 473 0.20 6.49 -31.15
CA LEU A 473 -0.86 7.25 -31.81
C LEU A 473 -1.87 7.83 -30.81
N ASP A 474 -2.32 7.04 -29.85
CA ASP A 474 -3.26 7.50 -28.82
C ASP A 474 -2.65 8.65 -27.97
N LEU A 475 -1.38 8.52 -27.57
CA LEU A 475 -0.63 9.57 -26.86
C LEU A 475 -0.40 10.81 -27.74
N PHE A 476 -0.12 10.61 -29.03
CA PHE A 476 0.10 11.71 -29.97
C PHE A 476 -1.14 12.59 -30.12
N GLU A 477 -2.35 12.01 -30.20
CA GLU A 477 -3.58 12.78 -30.34
C GLU A 477 -3.83 13.73 -29.16
N ALA A 478 -3.36 13.41 -27.95
CA ALA A 478 -3.43 14.31 -26.80
C ALA A 478 -2.54 15.56 -26.94
N VAL A 479 -1.38 15.43 -27.60
CA VAL A 479 -0.37 16.50 -27.75
C VAL A 479 -0.52 17.26 -29.08
N ARG A 480 -1.14 16.62 -30.08
CA ARG A 480 -1.36 17.16 -31.42
C ARG A 480 -1.96 18.58 -31.45
N PRO A 481 -2.95 18.96 -30.61
CA PRO A 481 -3.46 20.32 -30.59
C PRO A 481 -2.38 21.35 -30.23
N ALA A 482 -1.55 21.06 -29.22
CA ALA A 482 -0.45 21.94 -28.82
C ALA A 482 0.60 22.09 -29.93
N LEU A 483 0.96 20.98 -30.58
CA LEU A 483 1.91 21.00 -31.69
C LEU A 483 1.42 21.83 -32.88
N ARG A 484 0.12 21.71 -33.23
CA ARG A 484 -0.53 22.50 -34.29
C ARG A 484 -0.62 23.98 -33.96
N ALA A 485 -0.81 24.32 -32.69
CA ALA A 485 -0.81 25.69 -32.20
C ALA A 485 0.59 26.33 -32.15
N GLY A 486 1.63 25.62 -32.58
CA GLY A 486 3.01 26.13 -32.60
C GLY A 486 3.67 26.16 -31.22
N ALA A 487 3.20 25.33 -30.28
CA ALA A 487 3.79 25.24 -28.94
C ALA A 487 5.32 25.10 -28.97
N PRO A 488 6.05 25.69 -28.01
CA PRO A 488 7.48 25.45 -27.86
C PRO A 488 7.77 23.95 -27.77
N VAL A 489 8.87 23.50 -28.35
CA VAL A 489 9.32 22.11 -28.30
C VAL A 489 10.72 22.09 -27.72
N VAL A 490 10.91 21.31 -26.67
CA VAL A 490 12.19 21.13 -26.00
C VAL A 490 12.56 19.66 -25.92
N THR A 491 13.86 19.40 -25.85
CA THR A 491 14.43 18.07 -25.64
C THR A 491 15.48 18.14 -24.55
N THR A 492 15.71 17.04 -23.84
CA THR A 492 16.66 16.99 -22.74
C THR A 492 17.72 15.92 -22.96
N ARG A 493 18.85 16.05 -22.27
CA ARG A 493 19.99 15.13 -22.43
C ARG A 493 19.61 13.68 -22.17
N ASP A 494 18.80 13.40 -21.14
CA ASP A 494 18.55 12.01 -20.73
C ASP A 494 17.21 11.46 -21.25
N LEU A 495 16.24 12.33 -21.53
CA LEU A 495 14.91 11.89 -21.99
C LEU A 495 14.83 11.76 -23.52
N ASP A 496 15.68 12.44 -24.29
CA ASP A 496 15.91 12.19 -25.72
C ASP A 496 17.35 12.52 -26.09
N SER A 497 18.30 11.71 -25.61
CA SER A 497 19.74 11.92 -25.85
C SER A 497 20.11 12.08 -27.33
N PRO A 498 19.58 11.28 -28.27
CA PRO A 498 19.84 11.47 -29.70
C PRO A 498 19.30 12.80 -30.24
N GLY A 499 18.14 13.26 -29.78
CA GLY A 499 17.59 14.58 -30.10
C GLY A 499 18.45 15.71 -29.56
N PHE A 500 18.77 15.65 -28.27
CA PHE A 500 19.63 16.62 -27.58
C PHE A 500 20.98 16.78 -28.26
N LEU A 501 21.72 15.67 -28.47
CA LEU A 501 23.05 15.72 -29.09
C LEU A 501 23.02 16.28 -30.51
N ARG A 502 22.01 15.94 -31.31
CA ARG A 502 21.88 16.47 -32.68
C ARG A 502 21.60 17.97 -32.67
N ALA A 503 20.69 18.42 -31.81
CA ALA A 503 20.32 19.83 -31.72
C ALA A 503 21.47 20.70 -31.18
N THR A 504 22.20 20.22 -30.15
CA THR A 504 23.38 20.90 -29.62
C THR A 504 24.48 21.03 -30.68
N ARG A 505 24.75 19.97 -31.47
CA ARG A 505 25.72 20.04 -32.58
C ARG A 505 25.30 21.00 -33.69
N ALA A 506 23.99 21.17 -33.89
CA ALA A 506 23.43 22.12 -34.83
C ALA A 506 23.41 23.57 -34.30
N GLY A 507 23.94 23.83 -33.09
CA GLY A 507 23.96 25.16 -32.49
C GLY A 507 22.60 25.62 -31.96
N SER A 508 21.67 24.70 -31.71
CA SER A 508 20.38 25.07 -31.10
C SER A 508 20.59 25.65 -29.70
N PRO A 509 19.84 26.68 -29.31
CA PRO A 509 20.02 27.34 -28.02
C PRO A 509 19.63 26.43 -26.87
N THR A 510 20.35 26.58 -25.77
CA THR A 510 20.14 25.80 -24.54
C THR A 510 19.52 26.64 -23.44
N PHE A 511 18.72 26.00 -22.59
CA PHE A 511 18.20 26.60 -21.36
C PHE A 511 18.74 25.80 -20.16
N GLY A 512 19.82 26.30 -19.56
CA GLY A 512 20.64 25.51 -18.65
C GLY A 512 21.51 24.48 -19.38
N PRO A 513 22.19 23.57 -18.65
CA PRO A 513 23.19 22.67 -19.24
C PRO A 513 22.59 21.48 -20.01
N ASP A 514 21.33 21.12 -19.73
CA ASP A 514 20.77 19.81 -20.09
C ASP A 514 19.45 19.88 -20.87
N VAL A 515 19.01 21.09 -21.27
CA VAL A 515 17.77 21.30 -22.06
C VAL A 515 18.11 22.12 -23.30
N VAL A 516 17.66 21.64 -24.46
CA VAL A 516 17.79 22.33 -25.76
C VAL A 516 16.41 22.75 -26.24
N ILE A 517 16.32 23.99 -26.69
CA ILE A 517 15.12 24.57 -27.29
C ILE A 517 15.15 24.27 -28.78
N LEU A 518 14.21 23.44 -29.24
CA LEU A 518 14.10 23.06 -30.65
C LEU A 518 13.16 23.99 -31.42
N ARG A 519 12.14 24.50 -30.73
CA ARG A 519 11.19 25.50 -31.23
C ARG A 519 10.70 26.34 -30.05
N GLY A 520 10.58 27.65 -30.22
CA GLY A 520 10.10 28.57 -29.19
C GLY A 520 11.11 29.70 -28.89
N PRO A 521 10.77 30.62 -27.98
CA PRO A 521 11.65 31.74 -27.63
C PRO A 521 12.95 31.25 -26.97
N HIS A 522 14.08 31.87 -27.34
CA HIS A 522 15.42 31.49 -26.89
C HIS A 522 15.77 32.03 -25.50
N GLU A 523 15.31 33.23 -25.19
CA GLU A 523 15.45 33.86 -23.88
C GLU A 523 14.06 34.11 -23.30
N PRO A 524 13.46 33.13 -22.60
CA PRO A 524 12.30 33.45 -21.80
C PRO A 524 12.71 34.51 -20.75
N PRO A 525 11.84 35.49 -20.43
CA PRO A 525 12.00 36.37 -19.28
C PRO A 525 12.46 35.57 -18.06
N ARG A 526 13.33 36.15 -17.23
CA ARG A 526 13.86 35.53 -16.02
C ARG A 526 12.73 34.83 -15.26
N ALA A 527 12.68 33.50 -15.38
CA ALA A 527 11.71 32.71 -14.66
C ALA A 527 11.98 32.90 -13.17
N THR A 528 10.93 33.19 -12.41
CA THR A 528 10.95 33.02 -10.96
C THR A 528 11.26 31.56 -10.64
N ASP A 529 11.82 31.28 -9.46
CA ASP A 529 11.98 29.90 -9.02
C ASP A 529 10.63 29.17 -9.11
N VAL A 530 10.55 28.09 -9.91
CA VAL A 530 9.36 27.24 -10.01
C VAL A 530 8.99 26.79 -8.59
N LEU A 531 7.87 27.29 -8.09
CA LEU A 531 7.30 26.87 -6.82
C LEU A 531 6.96 25.38 -6.92
N GLY A 532 7.70 24.54 -6.20
CA GLY A 532 7.48 23.09 -6.19
C GLY A 532 8.62 22.23 -6.74
N ALA A 533 9.78 22.83 -7.04
CA ALA A 533 11.00 22.18 -7.50
C ALA A 533 11.27 20.81 -6.85
N PHE A 534 11.69 19.85 -7.67
CA PHE A 534 12.19 18.54 -7.26
C PHE A 534 13.01 18.65 -5.96
N ALA A 535 12.53 17.98 -4.91
CA ALA A 535 13.23 17.86 -3.65
C ALA A 535 13.83 16.45 -3.57
N PRO A 536 15.16 16.29 -3.61
CA PRO A 536 15.78 14.98 -3.45
C PRO A 536 15.35 14.37 -2.11
N LEU A 537 15.21 13.04 -2.08
CA LEU A 537 14.90 12.36 -0.84
C LEU A 537 15.99 12.62 0.21
N PRO A 538 15.59 12.81 1.48
CA PRO A 538 16.55 12.98 2.56
C PRO A 538 17.33 11.67 2.78
N PRO A 539 18.43 11.71 3.57
CA PRO A 539 19.18 10.51 3.91
C PRO A 539 18.29 9.40 4.47
N TRP A 540 18.70 8.14 4.26
CA TRP A 540 17.92 6.97 4.64
C TRP A 540 17.51 6.91 6.11
N TRP A 541 18.34 7.44 7.02
CA TRP A 541 18.03 7.48 8.44
C TRP A 541 16.89 8.47 8.73
N THR A 542 16.77 9.56 7.97
CA THR A 542 15.64 10.49 8.07
C THR A 542 14.37 9.84 7.56
N LEU A 543 14.45 9.08 6.47
CA LEU A 543 13.32 8.28 5.98
C LEU A 543 12.86 7.23 7.00
N LEU A 544 13.81 6.55 7.66
CA LEU A 544 13.52 5.64 8.76
C LEU A 544 12.80 6.35 9.91
N LEU A 545 13.30 7.49 10.36
CA LEU A 545 12.68 8.28 11.42
C LEU A 545 11.27 8.74 11.05
N HIS A 546 11.06 9.28 9.85
CA HIS A 546 9.74 9.67 9.36
C HIS A 546 8.76 8.48 9.27
N ALA A 547 9.21 7.31 8.80
CA ALA A 547 8.36 6.13 8.72
C ALA A 547 7.99 5.57 10.11
N VAL A 548 8.94 5.59 11.05
CA VAL A 548 8.67 5.22 12.45
C VAL A 548 7.72 6.24 13.09
N ALA A 549 7.95 7.54 12.87
CA ALA A 549 7.06 8.60 13.36
C ALA A 549 5.64 8.46 12.79
N ALA A 550 5.49 8.19 11.49
CA ALA A 550 4.20 7.91 10.86
C ALA A 550 3.49 6.71 11.53
N LEU A 551 4.20 5.61 11.75
CA LEU A 551 3.65 4.43 12.44
C LEU A 551 3.22 4.76 13.88
N VAL A 552 4.02 5.54 14.60
CA VAL A 552 3.73 5.98 15.99
C VAL A 552 2.52 6.91 16.03
N LEU A 553 2.42 7.88 15.12
CA LEU A 553 1.27 8.79 15.03
C LEU A 553 -0.02 8.03 14.72
N LEU A 554 0.02 7.06 13.81
CA LEU A 554 -1.10 6.17 13.53
C LEU A 554 -1.44 5.31 14.76
N ALA A 555 -0.44 4.72 15.44
CA ALA A 555 -0.68 3.96 16.66
C ALA A 555 -1.34 4.82 17.76
N ALA A 556 -0.83 6.03 18.00
CA ALA A 556 -1.34 6.97 18.99
C ALA A 556 -2.79 7.38 18.68
N SER A 557 -3.10 7.63 17.41
CA SER A 557 -4.45 7.97 16.93
C SER A 557 -5.44 6.82 17.06
N GLY A 558 -4.96 5.57 17.14
CA GLY A 558 -5.81 4.38 17.15
C GLY A 558 -5.84 3.58 18.45
N VAL A 559 -4.97 3.85 19.43
CA VAL A 559 -4.84 3.01 20.64
C VAL A 559 -6.10 3.00 21.51
N GLY A 560 -6.81 4.13 21.61
CA GLY A 560 -8.10 4.19 22.31
C GLY A 560 -9.17 3.38 21.61
N TRP A 561 -9.27 3.56 20.29
CA TRP A 561 -10.23 2.84 19.46
C TRP A 561 -9.98 1.34 19.49
N SER A 562 -8.73 0.87 19.42
CA SER A 562 -8.42 -0.55 19.53
C SER A 562 -8.73 -1.09 20.93
N GLY A 563 -8.48 -0.31 21.98
CA GLY A 563 -8.86 -0.63 23.35
C GLY A 563 -10.38 -0.73 23.55
N LEU A 564 -11.12 0.22 22.99
CA LEU A 564 -12.57 0.23 22.99
C LEU A 564 -13.13 -0.91 22.16
N ALA A 565 -12.54 -1.20 20.99
CA ALA A 565 -12.98 -2.21 20.03
C ALA A 565 -12.57 -3.64 20.39
N LEU A 566 -11.61 -3.84 21.30
CA LEU A 566 -11.12 -5.17 21.71
C LEU A 566 -10.79 -5.21 23.23
N PRO A 567 -11.76 -5.06 24.15
CA PRO A 567 -11.53 -4.95 25.59
C PRO A 567 -10.87 -6.21 26.16
N ASP A 568 -11.27 -7.36 25.62
CA ASP A 568 -10.87 -8.69 26.09
C ASP A 568 -9.62 -9.21 25.37
N ALA A 569 -9.09 -8.47 24.39
CA ALA A 569 -7.86 -8.87 23.70
C ALA A 569 -6.62 -8.50 24.53
N PRO A 570 -5.53 -9.30 24.44
CA PRO A 570 -4.24 -8.98 25.03
C PRO A 570 -3.75 -7.59 24.61
N ARG A 571 -2.98 -6.93 25.49
CA ARG A 571 -2.41 -5.59 25.21
C ARG A 571 -1.60 -5.57 23.91
N ALA A 572 -0.77 -6.58 23.68
CA ALA A 572 0.01 -6.71 22.46
C ALA A 572 -0.86 -6.72 21.18
N VAL A 573 -2.00 -7.41 21.21
CA VAL A 573 -2.96 -7.47 20.08
C VAL A 573 -3.61 -6.11 19.82
N ARG A 574 -4.01 -5.41 20.90
CA ARG A 574 -4.58 -4.06 20.79
C ARG A 574 -3.58 -3.06 20.23
N LEU A 575 -2.33 -3.11 20.69
CA LEU A 575 -1.26 -2.24 20.22
C LEU A 575 -0.91 -2.54 18.76
N ALA A 576 -0.85 -3.81 18.38
CA ALA A 576 -0.61 -4.22 16.99
C ALA A 576 -1.70 -3.74 16.03
N LEU A 577 -2.97 -3.67 16.46
CA LEU A 577 -4.06 -3.16 15.64
C LEU A 577 -4.24 -1.64 15.71
N ALA A 578 -3.63 -0.97 16.71
CA ALA A 578 -3.78 0.46 16.91
C ALA A 578 -3.43 1.29 15.65
N PRO A 579 -2.32 1.03 14.92
CA PRO A 579 -2.03 1.72 13.66
C PRO A 579 -3.19 1.68 12.64
N GLY A 580 -3.88 0.54 12.52
CA GLY A 580 -4.98 0.38 11.55
C GLY A 580 -6.20 1.22 11.94
N PHE A 581 -6.53 1.26 13.24
CA PHE A 581 -7.54 2.18 13.76
C PHE A 581 -7.15 3.64 13.55
N GLY A 582 -5.87 3.99 13.75
CA GLY A 582 -5.37 5.34 13.50
C GLY A 582 -5.52 5.76 12.04
N ALA A 583 -5.19 4.88 11.10
CA ALA A 583 -5.34 5.16 9.68
C ALA A 583 -6.80 5.42 9.30
N VAL A 584 -7.74 4.59 9.76
CA VAL A 584 -9.17 4.79 9.47
C VAL A 584 -9.70 6.07 10.12
N SER A 585 -9.31 6.35 11.36
CA SER A 585 -9.67 7.58 12.07
C SER A 585 -9.15 8.82 11.34
N LEU A 586 -7.86 8.84 11.01
CA LEU A 586 -7.22 9.96 10.34
C LEU A 586 -7.82 10.21 8.96
N MET A 587 -8.03 9.15 8.17
CA MET A 587 -8.71 9.21 6.89
C MET A 587 -10.14 9.78 7.02
N SER A 588 -10.94 9.26 7.97
CA SER A 588 -12.33 9.68 8.14
C SER A 588 -12.42 11.15 8.53
N LEU A 589 -11.53 11.61 9.40
CA LEU A 589 -11.46 13.01 9.81
C LEU A 589 -10.96 13.92 8.70
N ALA A 590 -9.92 13.50 7.97
CA ALA A 590 -9.43 14.25 6.82
C ALA A 590 -10.50 14.37 5.73
N LEU A 591 -11.28 13.31 5.51
CA LEU A 591 -12.40 13.32 4.57
C LEU A 591 -13.48 14.32 5.01
N VAL A 592 -13.91 14.26 6.27
CA VAL A 592 -14.89 15.22 6.83
C VAL A 592 -14.36 16.65 6.76
N ALA A 593 -13.08 16.86 7.09
CA ALA A 593 -12.44 18.17 7.04
C ALA A 593 -12.44 18.74 5.61
N VAL A 594 -12.06 17.93 4.61
CA VAL A 594 -12.06 18.37 3.21
C VAL A 594 -13.47 18.73 2.73
N HIS A 595 -14.50 17.97 3.09
CA HIS A 595 -15.89 18.33 2.76
C HIS A 595 -16.39 19.57 3.50
N ALA A 596 -15.82 19.89 4.66
CA ALA A 596 -16.05 21.15 5.35
C ALA A 596 -15.23 22.33 4.80
N GLY A 597 -14.49 22.13 3.69
CA GLY A 597 -13.63 23.16 3.09
C GLY A 597 -12.28 23.35 3.79
N LEU A 598 -11.90 22.46 4.73
CA LEU A 598 -10.62 22.48 5.41
C LEU A 598 -9.61 21.60 4.67
N VAL A 599 -8.60 22.21 4.07
CA VAL A 599 -7.52 21.48 3.37
C VAL A 599 -6.36 21.15 4.32
N PRO A 600 -5.81 19.92 4.29
CA PRO A 600 -4.79 19.46 5.23
C PRO A 600 -3.48 20.29 5.27
N ALA A 601 -3.07 20.91 4.16
CA ALA A 601 -1.75 21.57 4.06
C ALA A 601 -1.75 23.07 4.39
N ASN A 602 -2.90 23.75 4.48
CA ASN A 602 -2.91 25.16 4.88
C ASN A 602 -2.45 25.28 6.34
N ARG A 603 -1.67 26.31 6.71
CA ARG A 603 -1.22 26.53 8.12
C ARG A 603 -2.39 26.58 9.12
N ILE A 604 -3.56 27.05 8.64
CA ILE A 604 -4.83 27.07 9.38
C ILE A 604 -5.47 25.67 9.47
N GLY A 605 -5.19 24.75 8.53
CA GLY A 605 -5.65 23.36 8.48
C GLY A 605 -4.69 22.33 9.13
N ALA A 606 -3.38 22.61 9.14
CA ALA A 606 -2.36 21.76 9.78
C ALA A 606 -2.47 21.80 11.32
N LEU A 607 -2.83 22.97 11.88
CA LEU A 607 -3.13 23.13 13.30
C LEU A 607 -4.28 22.23 13.76
N PRO A 608 -5.47 22.19 13.11
CA PRO A 608 -6.56 21.30 13.45
C PRO A 608 -6.22 19.84 13.20
N VAL A 609 -5.54 19.41 12.13
CA VAL A 609 -5.22 17.97 11.99
C VAL A 609 -4.27 17.49 13.10
N GLY A 610 -3.24 18.27 13.43
CA GLY A 610 -2.33 17.99 14.55
C GLY A 610 -3.04 18.03 15.91
N THR A 611 -3.87 19.06 16.18
CA THR A 611 -4.66 19.12 17.41
C THR A 611 -5.77 18.09 17.46
N ILE A 612 -6.34 17.66 16.33
CA ILE A 612 -7.34 16.58 16.26
C ILE A 612 -6.66 15.25 16.56
N VAL A 613 -5.48 14.96 15.99
CA VAL A 613 -4.72 13.74 16.32
C VAL A 613 -4.37 13.70 17.81
N VAL A 614 -3.90 14.83 18.35
CA VAL A 614 -3.59 14.96 19.79
C VAL A 614 -4.86 14.86 20.65
N ALA A 615 -5.95 15.55 20.28
CA ALA A 615 -7.22 15.51 20.98
C ALA A 615 -7.87 14.13 20.91
N MET A 616 -7.75 13.42 19.80
CA MET A 616 -8.17 12.03 19.66
C MET A 616 -7.37 11.12 20.58
N ALA A 617 -6.05 11.28 20.65
CA ALA A 617 -5.20 10.50 21.55
C ALA A 617 -5.55 10.79 23.03
N ILE A 618 -5.83 12.04 23.37
CA ILE A 618 -6.24 12.47 24.73
C ILE A 618 -7.63 11.94 25.06
N ALA A 619 -8.63 12.16 24.21
CA ALA A 619 -10.02 11.71 24.41
C ALA A 619 -10.11 10.18 24.48
N SER A 620 -9.33 9.48 23.65
CA SER A 620 -9.11 8.04 23.69
C SER A 620 -8.61 7.55 25.04
N SER A 621 -7.57 8.21 25.56
CA SER A 621 -6.94 7.87 26.84
C SER A 621 -7.87 8.17 28.01
N ALA A 622 -8.58 9.30 27.95
CA ALA A 622 -9.57 9.71 28.94
C ALA A 622 -10.77 8.76 28.99
N GLY A 623 -11.32 8.34 27.85
CA GLY A 623 -12.44 7.40 27.78
C GLY A 623 -12.12 6.02 28.37
N VAL A 624 -10.89 5.52 28.12
CA VAL A 624 -10.42 4.26 28.72
C VAL A 624 -10.24 4.41 30.24
N ALA A 625 -9.68 5.53 30.71
CA ALA A 625 -9.51 5.81 32.13
C ALA A 625 -10.86 5.94 32.85
N ALA A 626 -11.81 6.69 32.27
CA ALA A 626 -13.16 6.87 32.81
C ALA A 626 -13.92 5.54 32.92
N ARG A 627 -13.84 4.67 31.91
CA ARG A 627 -14.47 3.34 31.96
C ARG A 627 -13.87 2.44 33.04
N LYS A 628 -12.54 2.42 33.19
CA LYS A 628 -11.87 1.67 34.27
C LYS A 628 -12.30 2.18 35.65
N ARG A 629 -12.41 3.49 35.80
CA ARG A 629 -12.88 4.13 37.04
C ARG A 629 -14.34 3.76 37.31
N TRP A 630 -15.21 3.80 36.32
CA TRP A 630 -16.63 3.42 36.46
C TRP A 630 -16.82 1.95 36.84
N ILE A 631 -16.03 1.03 36.25
CA ILE A 631 -16.06 -0.39 36.62
C ILE A 631 -15.61 -0.60 38.07
N ARG A 632 -14.59 0.13 38.54
CA ARG A 632 -14.13 0.08 39.94
C ARG A 632 -15.12 0.71 40.91
N LEU A 633 -15.86 1.73 40.47
CA LEU A 633 -16.80 2.49 41.29
C LEU A 633 -18.20 1.89 41.34
N ARG A 634 -18.53 0.85 40.55
CA ARG A 634 -19.80 0.12 40.69
C ARG A 634 -19.81 -0.57 42.07
N PRO A 635 -20.53 -0.04 43.07
CA PRO A 635 -20.60 -0.64 44.39
C PRO A 635 -21.60 -1.79 44.29
N GLY A 636 -21.17 -3.02 44.59
CA GLY A 636 -22.06 -4.17 44.61
C GLY A 636 -22.20 -4.87 43.26
N GLY A 637 -21.52 -6.00 43.14
CA GLY A 637 -21.72 -7.02 42.13
C GLY A 637 -21.28 -8.37 42.68
N SER A 638 -21.87 -8.73 43.83
CA SER A 638 -22.01 -10.12 44.31
C SER A 638 -22.91 -10.90 43.37
#